data_AF-A0A1G7EJC1-F1
#
_entry.id   AF-A0A1G7EJC1-F1
#
_cell.length_a   1.000
_cell.length_b   1.000
_cell.length_c   1.000
_cell.angle_alpha   90.00
_cell.angle_beta   90.00
_cell.angle_gamma   90.00
#
_symmetry.space_group_name_H-M   'P 1'
#
loop_
_entity.id
_entity.type
_entity.pdbx_description
1 polymer ?
#
loop_
_entity_poly.entity_id
_entity_poly.type
_entity_poly.pdbx_seq_one_letter_code
_entity_poly.pdbx_strand_id
1 'polypeptide(L)'
;MERKNPFNYIEEKVAEFQKSQWGRRLRIGSGVAWNLLLLFAVTGVLLGIFAGSAGAGYFASLVNKEPLRTKEEMRQTVLTYEETSELYFADGVYLGKVNADIERRETKLDDVSPHLINAVLATEDEYFDEHGGIVPKAILRGLFQDVTNADSQTGGSTLTQQLIKNQILTNEVSYERKAKEILLAMRLEKFMKKEEILEAYLNIIPYGRNASGQNIAGVATAAEGLFGVTPKELNLPQAAYIAGLPQAPFLYTPFYSGQRGMKTPEELEPGIERMKTVLYRMKETGYISKDEYEQAVVYNITKDFKKPEKRATERYPFLTPEIQLNAVEILARILAEKDGIDPARLDEESELLSKYKQLASRDLETGGYRIHSTIQKDLYDRFQEIKNNFEYYGPTLTETEVDSETGEPVEKLNPVEVGSVAVENGSGRILAFVGGRDHQIEQTNHATNAFRQVGSSVKPLLVYGPAIEFGFIGAGSPVVDVWANIGGWKPKNFVASRQYGIVPAREALAKSYNLAAVRTLGKIADKDPTQFLDKMGYDRIQDFQRNVPSAALGVYSASVQQNVGGFSTLANGGKYVEPYMIERIEDSEGNLVYEHKAEPVEVFSPQTAYIVTDMLRDTTTSGTATVMRQDLNFRPDIAAKSGTTNDFKDVWMMGYNPNVTLGVWLGYDNQQKYSLSRMTSRDLQPSTRVNKLFARLMNGMNEVSPDIVAAGERFQQPEGVVTRSFCGISGLAPSKACQAAGLVRADLFNAHTFVPNKPDDSFGGTSGGAYVVAGGTRYQALPSTPKEFVRSGAAGISKSFVDRMLAPYGGDPAGLFPSGSRFGSNIVSSRSYSGIAGAPVAPGAAHSGNNITWSNSPSADVVGYYVYKDGSKIASVAYGGSYSVSASAPGAYSVRAVDITGELSGPSNVIKIDAPEPKEEPKDKKPQENKPSGSGDDKKPADKKEENKPEKDKTDKNQDGNKDDSKDDGNNGNDKNNGEGNGNNDNGEDSGDGA
;
A
#
# COMPACT_ATOMS: atom_id res chain seq x y z
N MET A 1 65.95 -116.98 -16.41
CA MET A 1 65.62 -116.26 -15.15
C MET A 1 64.81 -115.03 -15.53
N GLU A 2 63.50 -115.09 -15.37
CA GLU A 2 62.64 -113.93 -15.67
C GLU A 2 62.54 -113.01 -14.46
N ARG A 3 62.68 -111.70 -14.68
CA ARG A 3 62.47 -110.70 -13.62
C ARG A 3 60.97 -110.42 -13.51
N LYS A 4 60.35 -110.75 -12.37
CA LYS A 4 58.97 -110.30 -12.06
C LYS A 4 58.90 -108.76 -12.16
N ASN A 5 57.87 -108.25 -12.84
CA ASN A 5 57.61 -106.83 -12.98
C ASN A 5 57.22 -106.22 -11.60
N PRO A 6 57.84 -105.11 -11.16
CA PRO A 6 57.54 -104.50 -9.85
C PRO A 6 56.07 -104.07 -9.69
N PHE A 7 55.36 -103.73 -10.77
CA PHE A 7 53.92 -103.42 -10.69
C PHE A 7 53.10 -104.61 -10.16
N ASN A 8 53.36 -105.82 -10.68
CA ASN A 8 52.67 -107.03 -10.24
C ASN A 8 52.90 -107.32 -8.74
N TYR A 9 54.06 -106.96 -8.18
CA TYR A 9 54.33 -107.11 -6.74
C TYR A 9 53.53 -106.12 -5.89
N ILE A 10 53.32 -104.89 -6.39
CA ILE A 10 52.48 -103.89 -5.73
C ILE A 10 51.00 -104.31 -5.80
N GLU A 11 50.51 -104.79 -6.96
CA GLU A 11 49.15 -105.33 -7.08
C GLU A 11 48.94 -106.57 -6.19
N GLU A 12 49.90 -107.50 -6.14
CA GLU A 12 49.88 -108.69 -5.29
C GLU A 12 49.80 -108.29 -3.81
N LYS A 13 50.59 -107.29 -3.36
CA LYS A 13 50.53 -106.74 -1.99
C LYS A 13 49.24 -105.97 -1.69
N VAL A 14 48.70 -105.20 -2.63
CA VAL A 14 47.43 -104.49 -2.45
C VAL A 14 46.26 -105.48 -2.39
N ALA A 15 46.25 -106.53 -3.23
CA ALA A 15 45.25 -107.59 -3.20
C ALA A 15 45.32 -108.44 -1.92
N GLU A 16 46.53 -108.73 -1.41
CA GLU A 16 46.75 -109.38 -0.12
C GLU A 16 46.24 -108.52 1.04
N PHE A 17 46.56 -107.22 1.06
CA PHE A 17 46.05 -106.27 2.05
C PHE A 17 44.51 -106.16 2.02
N GLN A 18 43.90 -106.05 0.84
CA GLN A 18 42.43 -106.00 0.68
C GLN A 18 41.71 -107.28 1.13
N LYS A 19 42.38 -108.44 1.10
CA LYS A 19 41.84 -109.72 1.60
C LYS A 19 41.94 -109.86 3.12
N SER A 20 42.82 -109.09 3.78
CA SER A 20 42.97 -109.13 5.25
C SER A 20 41.72 -108.64 5.99
N GLN A 21 41.54 -109.10 7.24
CA GLN A 21 40.47 -108.61 8.13
C GLN A 21 40.50 -107.08 8.29
N TRP A 22 41.69 -106.48 8.31
CA TRP A 22 41.87 -105.03 8.47
C TRP A 22 41.55 -104.27 7.18
N GLY A 23 42.11 -104.67 6.04
CA GLY A 23 41.81 -104.06 4.73
C GLY A 23 40.36 -104.21 4.31
N ARG A 24 39.70 -105.32 4.64
CA ARG A 24 38.26 -105.52 4.42
C ARG A 24 37.41 -104.57 5.29
N ARG A 25 37.80 -104.31 6.54
CA ARG A 25 37.15 -103.29 7.40
C ARG A 25 37.41 -101.88 6.88
N LEU A 26 38.64 -101.55 6.47
CA LEU A 26 39.00 -100.26 5.89
C LEU A 26 38.20 -99.94 4.62
N ARG A 27 38.07 -100.91 3.69
CA ARG A 27 37.30 -100.74 2.45
C ARG A 27 35.80 -100.58 2.69
N ILE A 28 35.25 -101.24 3.70
CA ILE A 28 33.85 -101.05 4.10
C ILE A 28 33.68 -99.69 4.79
N GLY A 29 34.59 -99.32 5.69
CA GLY A 29 34.58 -98.03 6.38
C GLY A 29 34.72 -96.83 5.42
N SER A 30 35.62 -96.90 4.44
CA SER A 30 35.76 -95.85 3.42
C SER A 30 34.58 -95.80 2.47
N GLY A 31 34.00 -96.95 2.09
CA GLY A 31 32.76 -97.00 1.30
C GLY A 31 31.56 -96.42 2.04
N VAL A 32 31.42 -96.71 3.34
CA VAL A 32 30.36 -96.13 4.20
C VAL A 32 30.61 -94.63 4.39
N ALA A 33 31.84 -94.19 4.66
CA ALA A 33 32.17 -92.77 4.79
C ALA A 33 31.92 -92.00 3.48
N TRP A 34 32.26 -92.59 2.32
CA TRP A 34 31.99 -92.00 1.01
C TRP A 34 30.49 -91.93 0.70
N ASN A 35 29.72 -92.99 1.01
CA ASN A 35 28.27 -92.99 0.84
C ASN A 35 27.57 -92.02 1.80
N LEU A 36 28.07 -91.84 3.02
CA LEU A 36 27.60 -90.81 3.95
C LEU A 36 27.96 -89.40 3.45
N LEU A 37 29.16 -89.18 2.92
CA LEU A 37 29.57 -87.91 2.32
C LEU A 37 28.70 -87.58 1.09
N LEU A 38 28.40 -88.56 0.24
CA LEU A 38 27.44 -88.42 -0.86
C LEU A 38 26.02 -88.15 -0.37
N LEU A 39 25.57 -88.81 0.70
CA LEU A 39 24.26 -88.56 1.30
C LEU A 39 24.17 -87.12 1.84
N PHE A 40 25.20 -86.64 2.56
CA PHE A 40 25.27 -85.26 3.04
C PHE A 40 25.37 -84.25 1.89
N ALA A 41 26.11 -84.55 0.82
CA ALA A 41 26.21 -83.69 -0.36
C ALA A 41 24.86 -83.59 -1.10
N VAL A 42 24.20 -84.72 -1.37
CA VAL A 42 22.87 -84.76 -2.02
C VAL A 42 21.81 -84.10 -1.13
N THR A 43 21.83 -84.35 0.19
CA THR A 43 20.92 -83.69 1.14
C THR A 43 21.17 -82.18 1.20
N GLY A 44 22.44 -81.75 1.20
CA GLY A 44 22.81 -80.34 1.13
C GLY A 44 22.38 -79.65 -0.15
N VAL A 45 22.49 -80.33 -1.31
CA VAL A 45 21.98 -79.84 -2.60
C VAL A 45 20.45 -79.75 -2.59
N LEU A 46 19.75 -80.75 -2.07
CA LEU A 46 18.29 -80.73 -1.97
C LEU A 46 17.78 -79.64 -1.01
N LEU A 47 18.44 -79.46 0.13
CA LEU A 47 18.15 -78.36 1.07
C LEU A 47 18.49 -76.99 0.45
N GLY A 48 19.58 -76.87 -0.30
CA GLY A 48 19.95 -75.65 -1.03
C GLY A 48 18.94 -75.29 -2.13
N ILE A 49 18.47 -76.28 -2.89
CA ILE A 49 17.39 -76.10 -3.89
C ILE A 49 16.10 -75.70 -3.18
N PHE A 50 15.71 -76.38 -2.10
CA PHE A 50 14.51 -76.03 -1.33
C PHE A 50 14.57 -74.62 -0.76
N ALA A 51 15.68 -74.24 -0.11
CA ALA A 51 15.88 -72.91 0.44
C ALA A 51 15.90 -71.82 -0.66
N GLY A 52 16.55 -72.08 -1.78
CA GLY A 52 16.55 -71.19 -2.95
C GLY A 52 15.15 -71.02 -3.55
N SER A 53 14.38 -72.11 -3.70
CA SER A 53 13.00 -72.07 -4.20
C SER A 53 12.05 -71.37 -3.23
N ALA A 54 12.18 -71.60 -1.92
CA ALA A 54 11.40 -70.91 -0.89
C ALA A 54 11.73 -69.41 -0.83
N GLY A 55 13.01 -69.06 -0.89
CA GLY A 55 13.47 -67.67 -0.94
C GLY A 55 13.01 -66.93 -2.21
N ALA A 56 13.09 -67.58 -3.37
CA ALA A 56 12.59 -67.03 -4.63
C ALA A 56 11.06 -66.86 -4.63
N GLY A 57 10.32 -67.84 -4.08
CA GLY A 57 8.87 -67.74 -3.91
C GLY A 57 8.45 -66.62 -2.94
N TYR A 58 9.18 -66.46 -1.83
CA TYR A 58 8.97 -65.37 -0.88
C TYR A 58 9.27 -64.00 -1.52
N PHE A 59 10.42 -63.84 -2.20
CA PHE A 59 10.74 -62.63 -2.94
C PHE A 59 9.66 -62.30 -3.98
N ALA A 60 9.23 -63.28 -4.77
CA ALA A 60 8.13 -63.11 -5.72
C ALA A 60 6.81 -62.66 -5.04
N SER A 61 6.52 -63.16 -3.84
CA SER A 61 5.33 -62.74 -3.06
C SER A 61 5.40 -61.30 -2.54
N LEU A 62 6.60 -60.73 -2.37
CA LEU A 62 6.81 -59.34 -1.96
C LEU A 62 6.74 -58.34 -3.13
N VAL A 63 6.98 -58.80 -4.36
CA VAL A 63 6.98 -57.93 -5.56
C VAL A 63 5.78 -58.15 -6.49
N ASN A 64 4.86 -59.07 -6.16
CA ASN A 64 3.73 -59.44 -7.02
C ASN A 64 2.71 -58.31 -7.31
N LYS A 65 2.67 -57.27 -6.47
CA LYS A 65 1.84 -56.07 -6.65
C LYS A 65 2.56 -54.93 -7.39
N GLU A 66 3.86 -55.05 -7.65
CA GLU A 66 4.65 -53.96 -8.22
C GLU A 66 4.35 -53.82 -9.72
N PRO A 67 3.88 -52.64 -10.20
CA PRO A 67 3.53 -52.46 -11.60
C PRO A 67 4.76 -52.54 -12.51
N LEU A 68 4.58 -53.17 -13.68
CA LEU A 68 5.63 -53.38 -14.68
C LEU A 68 5.96 -52.10 -15.47
N ARG A 69 6.48 -51.07 -14.78
CA ARG A 69 6.92 -49.80 -15.40
C ARG A 69 7.79 -50.05 -16.64
N THR A 70 7.48 -49.36 -17.72
CA THR A 70 8.20 -49.37 -19.00
C THR A 70 9.62 -48.81 -18.86
N LYS A 71 10.43 -48.90 -19.92
CA LYS A 71 11.74 -48.26 -19.96
C LYS A 71 11.60 -46.74 -19.92
N GLU A 72 10.62 -46.23 -20.64
CA GLU A 72 10.36 -44.82 -20.86
C GLU A 72 9.91 -44.16 -19.55
N GLU A 73 8.91 -44.72 -18.86
CA GLU A 73 8.48 -44.27 -17.52
C GLU A 73 9.64 -44.28 -16.52
N MET A 74 10.39 -45.39 -16.40
CA MET A 74 11.49 -45.48 -15.42
C MET A 74 12.64 -44.51 -15.71
N ARG A 75 12.92 -44.23 -16.99
CA ARG A 75 13.91 -43.21 -17.35
C ARG A 75 13.41 -41.80 -17.05
N GLN A 76 12.14 -41.51 -17.35
CA GLN A 76 11.56 -40.20 -17.12
C GLN A 76 11.48 -39.86 -15.63
N THR A 77 11.02 -40.78 -14.77
CA THR A 77 11.02 -40.61 -13.31
C THR A 77 12.41 -40.44 -12.69
N VAL A 78 13.48 -40.86 -13.37
CA VAL A 78 14.86 -40.79 -12.85
C VAL A 78 15.67 -39.63 -13.43
N LEU A 79 15.35 -39.18 -14.64
CA LEU A 79 16.08 -38.11 -15.35
C LEU A 79 15.33 -36.77 -15.39
N THR A 80 14.06 -36.70 -14.98
CA THR A 80 13.39 -35.42 -14.73
C THR A 80 13.78 -34.90 -13.35
N TYR A 81 14.78 -34.01 -13.32
CA TYR A 81 15.21 -33.35 -12.10
C TYR A 81 14.31 -32.16 -11.79
N GLU A 82 13.70 -32.17 -10.61
CA GLU A 82 13.03 -31.01 -10.02
C GLU A 82 14.09 -29.92 -9.71
N GLU A 83 14.04 -28.77 -10.39
CA GLU A 83 14.96 -27.64 -10.19
C GLU A 83 14.24 -26.45 -9.53
N THR A 84 14.91 -25.77 -8.59
CA THR A 84 14.27 -24.71 -7.80
C THR A 84 14.31 -23.37 -8.52
N SER A 85 13.13 -22.87 -8.91
CA SER A 85 12.96 -21.64 -9.69
C SER A 85 13.60 -20.40 -9.09
N GLU A 86 14.03 -19.49 -9.96
CA GLU A 86 14.79 -18.29 -9.66
C GLU A 86 13.93 -17.03 -9.84
N LEU A 87 14.05 -16.08 -8.91
CA LEU A 87 13.34 -14.80 -8.91
C LEU A 87 14.31 -13.67 -9.26
N TYR A 88 13.84 -12.75 -10.09
CA TYR A 88 14.57 -11.58 -10.55
C TYR A 88 13.76 -10.30 -10.36
N PHE A 89 14.47 -9.23 -10.02
CA PHE A 89 14.03 -7.85 -10.19
C PHE A 89 13.95 -7.50 -11.69
N ALA A 90 13.59 -6.26 -12.00
CA ALA A 90 13.79 -5.66 -13.32
C ALA A 90 15.24 -5.83 -13.80
N ASP A 91 15.42 -5.72 -15.13
CA ASP A 91 16.73 -5.68 -15.80
C ASP A 91 17.61 -6.94 -15.57
N GLY A 92 16.99 -8.04 -15.13
CA GLY A 92 17.68 -9.32 -14.89
C GLY A 92 18.50 -9.36 -13.59
N VAL A 93 18.28 -8.43 -12.66
CA VAL A 93 18.99 -8.41 -11.37
C VAL A 93 18.45 -9.51 -10.46
N TYR A 94 19.28 -10.49 -10.14
CA TYR A 94 18.90 -11.67 -9.32
C TYR A 94 18.45 -11.29 -7.91
N LEU A 95 17.25 -11.74 -7.52
CA LEU A 95 16.66 -11.53 -6.20
C LEU A 95 17.01 -12.70 -5.27
N GLY A 96 16.83 -13.94 -5.75
CA GLY A 96 17.06 -15.20 -5.04
C GLY A 96 16.12 -16.30 -5.53
N LYS A 97 16.19 -17.50 -4.95
CA LYS A 97 15.29 -18.62 -5.31
C LYS A 97 13.92 -18.53 -4.64
N VAL A 98 12.95 -19.26 -5.21
CA VAL A 98 11.64 -19.51 -4.58
C VAL A 98 11.77 -20.29 -3.27
N ASN A 99 10.75 -20.21 -2.41
CA ASN A 99 10.76 -20.87 -1.10
C ASN A 99 10.25 -22.32 -1.21
N ALA A 100 11.07 -23.21 -1.79
CA ALA A 100 10.82 -24.65 -1.87
C ALA A 100 11.33 -25.41 -0.63
N ASP A 101 10.73 -26.57 -0.35
CA ASP A 101 11.10 -27.48 0.76
C ASP A 101 12.52 -28.06 0.65
N ILE A 102 12.97 -28.32 -0.59
CA ILE A 102 14.31 -28.79 -0.94
C ILE A 102 14.80 -27.96 -2.12
N GLU A 103 15.95 -27.31 -1.96
CA GLU A 103 16.63 -26.63 -3.05
C GLU A 103 17.42 -27.64 -3.90
N ARG A 104 17.29 -27.54 -5.23
CA ARG A 104 18.03 -28.33 -6.21
C ARG A 104 18.47 -27.48 -7.41
N ARG A 105 19.47 -27.99 -8.12
CA ARG A 105 20.03 -27.48 -9.38
C ARG A 105 20.58 -28.65 -10.20
N GLU A 106 20.38 -28.69 -11.51
CA GLU A 106 20.99 -29.73 -12.36
C GLU A 106 22.50 -29.49 -12.58
N THR A 107 23.29 -30.57 -12.62
CA THR A 107 24.59 -30.59 -13.30
C THR A 107 24.75 -31.84 -14.15
N LYS A 108 25.46 -31.71 -15.27
CA LYS A 108 25.90 -32.86 -16.08
C LYS A 108 27.11 -33.51 -15.46
N LEU A 109 27.30 -34.81 -15.70
CA LEU A 109 28.40 -35.59 -15.12
C LEU A 109 29.78 -35.06 -15.56
N ASP A 110 29.89 -34.59 -16.81
CA ASP A 110 31.10 -33.96 -17.36
C ASP A 110 31.50 -32.66 -16.64
N ASP A 111 30.59 -32.04 -15.90
CA ASP A 111 30.79 -30.82 -15.09
C ASP A 111 30.97 -31.10 -13.59
N VAL A 112 31.15 -32.38 -13.20
CA VAL A 112 31.51 -32.78 -11.84
C VAL A 112 33.01 -33.08 -11.73
N SER A 113 33.65 -32.64 -10.64
CA SER A 113 35.06 -32.91 -10.34
C SER A 113 35.32 -34.44 -10.28
N PRO A 114 36.34 -34.97 -10.97
CA PRO A 114 36.72 -36.37 -10.87
C PRO A 114 37.03 -36.83 -9.44
N HIS A 115 37.46 -35.92 -8.56
CA HIS A 115 37.63 -36.23 -7.15
C HIS A 115 36.30 -36.59 -6.47
N LEU A 116 35.18 -35.95 -6.82
CA LEU A 116 33.87 -36.24 -6.25
C LEU A 116 33.29 -37.54 -6.80
N ILE A 117 33.42 -37.80 -8.11
CA ILE A 117 33.05 -39.08 -8.72
C ILE A 117 33.78 -40.22 -8.01
N ASN A 118 35.11 -40.13 -7.91
CA ASN A 118 35.93 -41.14 -7.23
C ASN A 118 35.59 -41.26 -5.73
N ALA A 119 35.26 -40.16 -5.05
CA ALA A 119 34.90 -40.17 -3.63
C ALA A 119 33.56 -40.89 -3.36
N VAL A 120 32.56 -40.68 -4.22
CA VAL A 120 31.27 -41.36 -4.16
C VAL A 120 31.44 -42.86 -4.45
N LEU A 121 32.14 -43.21 -5.54
CA LEU A 121 32.40 -44.61 -5.90
C LEU A 121 33.17 -45.36 -4.80
N ALA A 122 34.25 -44.77 -4.27
CA ALA A 122 35.04 -45.40 -3.20
C ALA A 122 34.29 -45.65 -1.89
N THR A 123 33.20 -44.90 -1.63
CA THR A 123 32.52 -44.87 -0.33
C THR A 123 31.19 -45.59 -0.34
N GLU A 124 30.37 -45.34 -1.37
CA GLU A 124 29.00 -45.82 -1.45
C GLU A 124 28.88 -47.08 -2.31
N ASP A 125 29.74 -47.27 -3.34
CA ASP A 125 29.61 -48.41 -4.27
C ASP A 125 30.90 -48.72 -5.06
N GLU A 126 31.86 -49.35 -4.38
CA GLU A 126 33.19 -49.73 -4.90
C GLU A 126 33.13 -50.57 -6.20
N TYR A 127 32.04 -51.32 -6.41
CA TYR A 127 31.86 -52.25 -7.52
C TYR A 127 30.80 -51.79 -8.53
N PHE A 128 30.51 -50.48 -8.57
CA PHE A 128 29.44 -49.90 -9.38
C PHE A 128 29.48 -50.40 -10.83
N ASP A 129 30.62 -50.29 -11.51
CA ASP A 129 30.75 -50.68 -12.93
C ASP A 129 30.73 -52.19 -13.18
N GLU A 130 30.95 -53.03 -12.16
CA GLU A 130 30.93 -54.50 -12.30
C GLU A 130 29.51 -55.10 -12.21
N HIS A 131 28.60 -54.45 -11.49
CA HIS A 131 27.36 -55.07 -11.05
C HIS A 131 26.14 -54.72 -11.91
N GLY A 132 25.12 -55.61 -11.94
CA GLY A 132 23.82 -55.35 -12.57
C GLY A 132 22.75 -54.90 -11.57
N GLY A 133 22.92 -53.71 -10.98
CA GLY A 133 22.01 -53.09 -10.00
C GLY A 133 22.11 -53.57 -8.55
N ILE A 134 22.72 -54.74 -8.30
CA ILE A 134 22.94 -55.30 -6.95
C ILE A 134 24.27 -56.01 -6.84
N VAL A 135 24.87 -56.03 -5.64
CA VAL A 135 26.02 -56.89 -5.30
C VAL A 135 25.54 -58.11 -4.51
N PRO A 136 25.41 -59.32 -5.10
CA PRO A 136 24.80 -60.47 -4.42
C PRO A 136 25.57 -60.92 -3.17
N LYS A 137 26.91 -60.76 -3.17
CA LYS A 137 27.76 -61.01 -2.00
C LYS A 137 27.39 -60.10 -0.81
N ALA A 138 27.04 -58.84 -1.07
CA ALA A 138 26.67 -57.88 -0.03
C ALA A 138 25.29 -58.20 0.55
N ILE A 139 24.32 -58.60 -0.29
CA ILE A 139 22.99 -59.05 0.16
C ILE A 139 23.10 -60.30 1.04
N LEU A 140 23.87 -61.31 0.63
CA LEU A 140 24.09 -62.53 1.41
C LEU A 140 24.85 -62.25 2.71
N ARG A 141 25.84 -61.35 2.69
CA ARG A 141 26.56 -60.87 3.88
C ARG A 141 25.62 -60.16 4.85
N GLY A 142 24.75 -59.27 4.35
CA GLY A 142 23.76 -58.56 5.17
C GLY A 142 22.78 -59.52 5.85
N LEU A 143 22.18 -60.45 5.08
CA LEU A 143 21.32 -61.51 5.62
C LEU A 143 22.03 -62.35 6.69
N PHE A 144 23.31 -62.68 6.51
CA PHE A 144 24.07 -63.40 7.52
C PHE A 144 24.31 -62.55 8.77
N GLN A 145 24.76 -61.29 8.63
CA GLN A 145 24.99 -60.35 9.74
C GLN A 145 23.73 -60.17 10.60
N ASP A 146 22.57 -60.02 9.94
CA ASP A 146 21.27 -59.84 10.57
C ASP A 146 20.84 -61.09 11.36
N VAL A 147 20.96 -62.28 10.76
CA VAL A 147 20.68 -63.58 11.42
C VAL A 147 21.63 -63.86 12.60
N THR A 148 22.85 -63.31 12.58
CA THR A 148 23.83 -63.47 13.67
C THR A 148 23.79 -62.37 14.75
N ASN A 149 22.93 -61.35 14.63
CA ASN A 149 22.95 -60.14 15.47
C ASN A 149 24.36 -59.50 15.55
N ALA A 150 25.02 -59.27 14.42
CA ALA A 150 26.36 -58.69 14.41
C ALA A 150 26.36 -57.20 14.79
N ASP A 151 27.24 -56.79 15.72
CA ASP A 151 27.36 -55.40 16.23
C ASP A 151 27.65 -54.33 15.17
N SER A 152 27.98 -54.73 13.93
CA SER A 152 28.11 -53.84 12.78
C SER A 152 27.47 -54.45 11.52
N GLN A 153 26.28 -53.95 11.18
CA GLN A 153 25.71 -54.16 9.84
C GLN A 153 26.53 -53.35 8.82
N THR A 154 27.08 -54.03 7.82
CA THR A 154 27.80 -53.34 6.73
C THR A 154 26.81 -52.86 5.67
N GLY A 155 26.84 -51.56 5.37
CA GLY A 155 26.12 -50.99 4.23
C GLY A 155 26.39 -51.79 2.95
N GLY A 156 25.32 -52.22 2.29
CA GLY A 156 25.37 -53.13 1.13
C GLY A 156 24.30 -52.83 0.10
N SER A 157 23.92 -51.55 -0.04
CA SER A 157 22.98 -51.07 -1.05
C SER A 157 23.72 -50.24 -2.09
N THR A 158 23.52 -50.54 -3.37
CA THR A 158 24.19 -49.89 -4.51
C THR A 158 23.69 -48.47 -4.74
N LEU A 159 24.45 -47.64 -5.48
CA LEU A 159 23.99 -46.33 -5.95
C LEU A 159 22.62 -46.43 -6.64
N THR A 160 22.45 -47.45 -7.48
CA THR A 160 21.20 -47.74 -8.19
C THR A 160 20.04 -48.04 -7.23
N GLN A 161 20.26 -48.79 -6.15
CA GLN A 161 19.24 -49.01 -5.12
C GLN A 161 18.93 -47.74 -4.33
N GLN A 162 19.94 -46.90 -4.05
CA GLN A 162 19.73 -45.61 -3.40
C GLN A 162 18.94 -44.63 -4.29
N LEU A 163 19.17 -44.62 -5.60
CA LEU A 163 18.43 -43.82 -6.58
C LEU A 163 16.96 -44.25 -6.65
N ILE A 164 16.70 -45.56 -6.80
CA ILE A 164 15.35 -46.14 -6.78
C ILE A 164 14.59 -45.82 -5.48
N LYS A 165 15.28 -45.89 -4.33
CA LYS A 165 14.72 -45.53 -3.02
C LYS A 165 14.21 -44.09 -2.96
N ASN A 166 14.89 -43.14 -3.60
CA ASN A 166 14.54 -41.71 -3.51
C ASN A 166 13.55 -41.25 -4.58
N GLN A 167 13.47 -41.91 -5.76
CA GLN A 167 12.59 -41.48 -6.86
C GLN A 167 11.36 -42.34 -7.11
N ILE A 168 11.44 -43.67 -6.93
CA ILE A 168 10.40 -44.60 -7.42
C ILE A 168 9.58 -45.23 -6.27
N LEU A 169 10.11 -45.20 -5.04
CA LEU A 169 9.52 -45.85 -3.87
C LEU A 169 9.27 -44.86 -2.73
N THR A 170 8.33 -45.20 -1.84
CA THR A 170 8.04 -44.43 -0.63
C THR A 170 9.07 -44.72 0.48
N ASN A 171 9.16 -43.84 1.47
CA ASN A 171 10.11 -43.94 2.60
C ASN A 171 9.78 -45.02 3.66
N GLU A 172 8.90 -45.99 3.38
CA GLU A 172 8.46 -47.00 4.35
C GLU A 172 9.53 -48.04 4.70
N VAL A 173 9.89 -48.26 5.97
CA VAL A 173 10.91 -49.28 6.31
C VAL A 173 10.28 -50.68 6.33
N SER A 174 10.13 -51.30 5.16
CA SER A 174 9.54 -52.64 4.97
C SER A 174 10.45 -53.59 4.17
N TYR A 175 10.36 -54.91 4.46
CA TYR A 175 10.97 -55.95 3.61
C TYR A 175 10.38 -55.97 2.20
N GLU A 176 9.09 -55.61 2.06
CA GLU A 176 8.41 -55.49 0.77
C GLU A 176 9.07 -54.41 -0.11
N ARG A 177 9.30 -53.21 0.44
CA ARG A 177 10.07 -52.15 -0.23
C ARG A 177 11.49 -52.61 -0.56
N LYS A 178 12.19 -53.31 0.33
CA LYS A 178 13.57 -53.75 0.04
C LYS A 178 13.64 -54.79 -1.08
N ALA A 179 12.62 -55.64 -1.23
CA ALA A 179 12.48 -56.52 -2.40
C ALA A 179 12.19 -55.72 -3.70
N LYS A 180 11.33 -54.70 -3.62
CA LYS A 180 11.06 -53.78 -4.74
C LYS A 180 12.29 -52.98 -5.15
N GLU A 181 13.10 -52.46 -4.21
CA GLU A 181 14.38 -51.80 -4.48
C GLU A 181 15.31 -52.69 -5.30
N ILE A 182 15.46 -53.96 -4.90
CA ILE A 182 16.28 -54.95 -5.62
C ILE A 182 15.76 -55.16 -7.04
N LEU A 183 14.45 -55.44 -7.20
CA LEU A 183 13.84 -55.70 -8.50
C LEU A 183 13.96 -54.50 -9.45
N LEU A 184 13.69 -53.29 -8.95
CA LEU A 184 13.67 -52.08 -9.75
C LEU A 184 15.09 -51.58 -10.06
N ALA A 185 16.07 -51.74 -9.18
CA ALA A 185 17.48 -51.45 -9.50
C ALA A 185 18.00 -52.37 -10.61
N MET A 186 17.76 -53.69 -10.51
CA MET A 186 18.09 -54.67 -11.56
C MET A 186 17.34 -54.45 -12.89
N ARG A 187 16.27 -53.64 -12.89
CA ARG A 187 15.49 -53.25 -14.06
C ARG A 187 16.00 -51.94 -14.67
N LEU A 188 16.29 -50.93 -13.84
CA LEU A 188 16.86 -49.64 -14.24
C LEU A 188 18.21 -49.82 -14.96
N GLU A 189 19.06 -50.71 -14.46
CA GLU A 189 20.36 -51.05 -15.06
C GLU A 189 20.28 -51.77 -16.42
N LYS A 190 19.09 -52.16 -16.87
CA LYS A 190 18.86 -52.66 -18.24
C LYS A 190 18.30 -51.59 -19.16
N PHE A 191 17.94 -50.43 -18.61
CA PHE A 191 17.23 -49.33 -19.26
C PHE A 191 18.07 -48.04 -19.36
N MET A 192 19.05 -47.89 -18.46
CA MET A 192 20.00 -46.79 -18.37
C MET A 192 21.44 -47.32 -18.32
N LYS A 193 22.39 -46.50 -18.77
CA LYS A 193 23.83 -46.77 -18.62
C LYS A 193 24.33 -46.35 -17.22
N LYS A 194 25.58 -46.71 -16.90
CA LYS A 194 26.25 -46.37 -15.63
C LYS A 194 26.39 -44.86 -15.44
N GLU A 195 26.77 -44.15 -16.50
CA GLU A 195 26.96 -42.70 -16.51
C GLU A 195 25.63 -41.98 -16.23
N GLU A 196 24.53 -42.42 -16.88
CA GLU A 196 23.18 -41.86 -16.67
C GLU A 196 22.65 -42.12 -15.25
N ILE A 197 22.97 -43.28 -14.65
CA ILE A 197 22.60 -43.62 -13.27
C ILE A 197 23.41 -42.82 -12.25
N LEU A 198 24.71 -42.61 -12.51
CA LEU A 198 25.58 -41.82 -11.65
C LEU A 198 25.21 -40.34 -11.70
N GLU A 199 24.97 -39.77 -12.88
CA GLU A 199 24.48 -38.40 -13.05
C GLU A 199 23.17 -38.17 -12.29
N ALA A 200 22.20 -39.08 -12.45
CA ALA A 200 20.93 -39.02 -11.74
C ALA A 200 21.12 -39.12 -10.22
N TYR A 201 21.95 -40.04 -9.71
CA TYR A 201 22.28 -40.12 -8.28
C TYR A 201 22.87 -38.80 -7.77
N LEU A 202 23.84 -38.22 -8.49
CA LEU A 202 24.50 -36.98 -8.09
C LEU A 202 23.56 -35.76 -8.11
N ASN A 203 22.52 -35.74 -8.95
CA ASN A 203 21.52 -34.65 -8.97
C ASN A 203 20.39 -34.83 -7.93
N ILE A 204 20.12 -36.05 -7.47
CA ILE A 204 18.90 -36.37 -6.68
C ILE A 204 19.14 -36.49 -5.18
N ILE A 205 20.35 -36.88 -4.77
CA ILE A 205 20.61 -37.27 -3.37
C ILE A 205 20.60 -36.07 -2.41
N PRO A 206 20.00 -36.19 -1.20
CA PRO A 206 20.05 -35.12 -0.19
C PRO A 206 21.45 -34.93 0.40
N TYR A 207 21.94 -33.68 0.37
CA TYR A 207 23.23 -33.26 0.94
C TYR A 207 23.09 -32.44 2.24
N GLY A 208 21.88 -32.35 2.79
CA GLY A 208 21.64 -31.78 4.11
C GLY A 208 21.12 -30.36 4.03
N ARG A 209 21.95 -29.37 4.35
CA ARG A 209 21.59 -27.94 4.32
C ARG A 209 22.68 -27.05 3.72
N ASN A 210 22.27 -25.92 3.15
CA ASN A 210 23.15 -24.82 2.70
C ASN A 210 23.31 -23.70 3.76
N ALA A 211 24.05 -22.66 3.40
CA ALA A 211 24.31 -21.50 4.25
C ALA A 211 23.06 -20.65 4.63
N SER A 212 21.91 -20.81 3.97
CA SER A 212 20.61 -20.21 4.35
C SER A 212 19.73 -21.15 5.20
N GLY A 213 20.28 -22.31 5.58
CA GLY A 213 19.59 -23.35 6.34
C GLY A 213 18.41 -23.97 5.59
N GLN A 214 18.33 -23.84 4.26
CA GLN A 214 17.41 -24.59 3.40
C GLN A 214 17.92 -26.03 3.26
N ASN A 215 17.01 -26.99 3.08
CA ASN A 215 17.41 -28.36 2.76
C ASN A 215 17.93 -28.39 1.32
N ILE A 216 18.97 -29.18 1.05
CA ILE A 216 19.56 -29.29 -0.29
C ILE A 216 19.63 -30.72 -0.79
N ALA A 217 19.41 -30.89 -2.08
CA ALA A 217 19.75 -32.10 -2.83
C ALA A 217 20.46 -31.74 -4.14
N GLY A 218 21.22 -32.69 -4.69
CA GLY A 218 22.07 -32.49 -5.86
C GLY A 218 23.45 -31.88 -5.53
N VAL A 219 24.50 -32.37 -6.21
CA VAL A 219 25.88 -31.95 -5.96
C VAL A 219 26.18 -30.52 -6.41
N ALA A 220 25.42 -29.99 -7.39
CA ALA A 220 25.46 -28.57 -7.76
C ALA A 220 25.09 -27.68 -6.56
N THR A 221 23.92 -27.93 -5.98
CA THR A 221 23.43 -27.25 -4.77
C THR A 221 24.34 -27.48 -3.55
N ALA A 222 25.00 -28.65 -3.46
CA ALA A 222 25.97 -28.92 -2.40
C ALA A 222 27.27 -28.12 -2.56
N ALA A 223 27.87 -28.08 -3.75
CA ALA A 223 29.09 -27.31 -4.00
C ALA A 223 28.86 -25.80 -3.80
N GLU A 224 27.78 -25.27 -4.38
CA GLU A 224 27.40 -23.86 -4.31
C GLU A 224 26.92 -23.46 -2.90
N GLY A 225 26.09 -24.29 -2.27
CA GLY A 225 25.49 -24.01 -0.96
C GLY A 225 26.38 -24.25 0.25
N LEU A 226 27.44 -25.08 0.12
CA LEU A 226 28.40 -25.34 1.19
C LEU A 226 29.71 -24.56 1.06
N PHE A 227 30.22 -24.41 -0.17
CA PHE A 227 31.56 -23.86 -0.43
C PHE A 227 31.57 -22.65 -1.37
N GLY A 228 30.49 -22.41 -2.11
CA GLY A 228 30.40 -21.31 -3.08
C GLY A 228 31.22 -21.54 -4.36
N VAL A 229 31.45 -22.80 -4.73
CA VAL A 229 32.18 -23.22 -5.96
C VAL A 229 31.29 -24.11 -6.83
N THR A 230 31.62 -24.29 -8.10
CA THR A 230 30.93 -25.26 -8.96
C THR A 230 31.38 -26.71 -8.65
N PRO A 231 30.58 -27.75 -8.99
CA PRO A 231 30.98 -29.15 -8.82
C PRO A 231 32.30 -29.52 -9.49
N LYS A 232 32.65 -28.83 -10.58
CA LYS A 232 33.88 -29.01 -11.37
C LYS A 232 35.13 -28.52 -10.64
N GLU A 233 34.98 -27.53 -9.77
CA GLU A 233 36.07 -26.86 -9.04
C GLU A 233 36.37 -27.50 -7.68
N LEU A 234 35.56 -28.47 -7.24
CA LEU A 234 35.72 -29.15 -5.94
C LEU A 234 37.10 -29.79 -5.80
N ASN A 235 37.84 -29.33 -4.79
CA ASN A 235 39.12 -29.91 -4.39
C ASN A 235 38.91 -31.27 -3.67
N LEU A 236 39.98 -32.06 -3.51
CA LEU A 236 39.89 -33.41 -2.93
C LEU A 236 39.24 -33.45 -1.53
N PRO A 237 39.61 -32.60 -0.55
CA PRO A 237 38.88 -32.46 0.72
C PRO A 237 37.38 -32.12 0.57
N GLN A 238 37.02 -31.13 -0.25
CA GLN A 238 35.62 -30.72 -0.46
C GLN A 238 34.79 -31.82 -1.12
N ALA A 239 35.35 -32.49 -2.12
CA ALA A 239 34.77 -33.65 -2.78
C ALA A 239 34.54 -34.81 -1.80
N ALA A 240 35.53 -35.14 -0.97
CA ALA A 240 35.40 -36.16 0.05
C ALA A 240 34.38 -35.78 1.15
N TYR A 241 34.24 -34.50 1.46
CA TYR A 241 33.23 -34.01 2.39
C TYR A 241 31.82 -34.21 1.82
N ILE A 242 31.57 -33.77 0.58
CA ILE A 242 30.27 -33.92 -0.10
C ILE A 242 29.89 -35.39 -0.27
N ALA A 243 30.79 -36.26 -0.72
CA ALA A 243 30.57 -37.71 -0.81
C ALA A 243 30.29 -38.36 0.57
N GLY A 244 30.72 -37.72 1.66
CA GLY A 244 30.44 -38.17 3.02
C GLY A 244 29.01 -37.92 3.50
N LEU A 245 28.37 -36.82 3.05
CA LEU A 245 27.09 -36.32 3.55
C LEU A 245 25.89 -37.29 3.42
N PRO A 246 25.69 -38.03 2.30
CA PRO A 246 24.48 -38.83 2.06
C PRO A 246 24.12 -39.84 3.17
N GLN A 247 25.10 -40.33 3.93
CA GLN A 247 24.88 -41.26 5.03
C GLN A 247 24.07 -40.64 6.20
N ALA A 248 24.28 -39.37 6.52
CA ALA A 248 23.56 -38.66 7.58
C ALA A 248 23.49 -37.14 7.31
N PRO A 249 22.73 -36.69 6.29
CA PRO A 249 22.92 -35.36 5.69
C PRO A 249 22.75 -34.20 6.67
N PHE A 250 21.75 -34.28 7.57
CA PHE A 250 21.48 -33.24 8.57
C PHE A 250 22.46 -33.25 9.77
N LEU A 251 23.09 -34.38 10.05
CA LEU A 251 24.14 -34.50 11.07
C LEU A 251 25.46 -33.94 10.54
N TYR A 252 25.83 -34.29 9.31
CA TYR A 252 27.14 -33.95 8.74
C TYR A 252 27.21 -32.58 8.05
N THR A 253 26.10 -32.00 7.54
CA THR A 253 26.08 -30.61 7.03
C THR A 253 26.57 -29.60 8.07
N PRO A 254 27.33 -28.54 7.71
CA PRO A 254 27.83 -27.56 8.66
C PRO A 254 26.79 -26.54 9.17
N PHE A 255 25.55 -26.57 8.65
CA PHE A 255 24.52 -25.57 8.96
C PHE A 255 23.32 -26.11 9.76
N TYR A 256 22.75 -25.26 10.60
CA TYR A 256 21.49 -25.49 11.30
C TYR A 256 20.28 -25.30 10.35
N SER A 257 19.08 -25.64 10.83
CA SER A 257 17.82 -25.29 10.14
C SER A 257 17.48 -23.82 10.37
N GLY A 258 17.17 -23.11 9.28
CA GLY A 258 16.77 -21.69 9.29
C GLY A 258 17.86 -20.75 9.79
N GLN A 259 17.45 -19.61 10.36
CA GLN A 259 18.31 -18.45 10.68
C GLN A 259 19.39 -18.66 11.76
N ARG A 260 19.56 -19.89 12.28
CA ARG A 260 20.60 -20.20 13.28
C ARG A 260 22.02 -20.22 12.70
N GLY A 261 22.19 -20.32 11.38
CA GLY A 261 23.50 -20.25 10.72
C GLY A 261 24.36 -21.51 10.88
N MET A 262 25.65 -21.33 11.14
CA MET A 262 26.64 -22.42 11.21
C MET A 262 26.69 -23.08 12.60
N LYS A 263 26.93 -24.39 12.62
CA LYS A 263 27.12 -25.22 13.82
C LYS A 263 28.37 -24.84 14.63
N THR A 264 28.43 -25.27 15.90
CA THR A 264 29.65 -25.12 16.71
C THR A 264 30.77 -26.07 16.24
N PRO A 265 32.05 -25.81 16.54
CA PRO A 265 33.15 -26.70 16.14
C PRO A 265 32.96 -28.17 16.55
N GLU A 266 32.37 -28.40 17.72
CA GLU A 266 32.08 -29.73 18.27
C GLU A 266 30.99 -30.47 17.47
N GLU A 267 30.01 -29.73 16.94
CA GLU A 267 28.94 -30.25 16.08
C GLU A 267 29.36 -30.40 14.60
N LEU A 268 30.48 -29.80 14.18
CA LEU A 268 31.07 -29.97 12.86
C LEU A 268 31.91 -31.26 12.75
N GLU A 269 32.55 -31.69 13.84
CA GLU A 269 33.50 -32.82 13.83
C GLU A 269 32.92 -34.14 13.28
N PRO A 270 31.65 -34.53 13.51
CA PRO A 270 31.08 -35.74 12.90
C PRO A 270 31.12 -35.76 11.36
N GLY A 271 30.94 -34.60 10.71
CA GLY A 271 31.06 -34.48 9.25
C GLY A 271 32.53 -34.49 8.79
N ILE A 272 33.42 -33.93 9.59
CA ILE A 272 34.86 -33.89 9.34
C ILE A 272 35.48 -35.30 9.47
N GLU A 273 35.08 -36.09 10.47
CA GLU A 273 35.47 -37.51 10.61
C GLU A 273 34.91 -38.38 9.47
N ARG A 274 33.68 -38.09 9.00
CA ARG A 274 33.13 -38.75 7.80
C ARG A 274 33.95 -38.40 6.55
N MET A 275 34.36 -37.15 6.35
CA MET A 275 35.29 -36.77 5.27
C MET A 275 36.63 -37.52 5.35
N LYS A 276 37.26 -37.59 6.53
CA LYS A 276 38.50 -38.37 6.73
C LYS A 276 38.30 -39.85 6.39
N THR A 277 37.13 -40.41 6.72
CA THR A 277 36.73 -41.79 6.35
C THR A 277 36.61 -41.98 4.83
N VAL A 278 36.04 -41.00 4.10
CA VAL A 278 35.97 -41.00 2.63
C VAL A 278 37.36 -40.93 2.01
N LEU A 279 38.23 -40.03 2.47
CA LEU A 279 39.62 -39.94 2.02
C LEU A 279 40.37 -41.26 2.22
N TYR A 280 40.16 -41.93 3.35
CA TYR A 280 40.74 -43.25 3.61
C TYR A 280 40.22 -44.30 2.62
N ARG A 281 38.91 -44.31 2.33
CA ARG A 281 38.30 -45.19 1.32
C ARG A 281 38.89 -44.99 -0.08
N MET A 282 39.03 -43.74 -0.53
CA MET A 282 39.65 -43.41 -1.83
C MET A 282 41.09 -43.90 -1.93
N LYS A 283 41.83 -43.87 -0.81
CA LYS A 283 43.23 -44.33 -0.73
C LYS A 283 43.36 -45.86 -0.67
N GLU A 284 42.44 -46.57 -0.01
CA GLU A 284 42.42 -48.05 0.01
C GLU A 284 41.98 -48.65 -1.35
N THR A 285 41.08 -47.97 -2.05
CA THR A 285 40.60 -48.35 -3.40
C THR A 285 41.51 -47.87 -4.53
N GLY A 286 42.53 -47.06 -4.23
CA GLY A 286 43.56 -46.63 -5.18
C GLY A 286 43.23 -45.41 -6.05
N TYR A 287 42.10 -44.73 -5.81
CA TYR A 287 41.73 -43.50 -6.51
C TYR A 287 42.58 -42.28 -6.14
N ILE A 288 43.28 -42.31 -5.00
CA ILE A 288 44.29 -41.30 -4.61
C ILE A 288 45.55 -41.98 -4.07
N SER A 289 46.69 -41.32 -4.22
CA SER A 289 47.95 -41.75 -3.64
C SER A 289 48.00 -41.58 -2.11
N LYS A 290 49.00 -42.21 -1.48
CA LYS A 290 49.29 -42.02 -0.05
C LYS A 290 49.57 -40.56 0.29
N ASP A 291 50.32 -39.87 -0.58
CA ASP A 291 50.80 -38.51 -0.33
C ASP A 291 49.66 -37.48 -0.47
N GLU A 292 48.70 -37.72 -1.37
CA GLU A 292 47.45 -36.94 -1.46
C GLU A 292 46.56 -37.18 -0.24
N TYR A 293 46.44 -38.42 0.24
CA TYR A 293 45.71 -38.73 1.48
C TYR A 293 46.33 -38.03 2.70
N GLU A 294 47.66 -38.10 2.86
CA GLU A 294 48.35 -37.48 4.00
C GLU A 294 48.27 -35.94 3.99
N GLN A 295 48.12 -35.32 2.80
CA GLN A 295 47.84 -33.88 2.67
C GLN A 295 46.35 -33.54 2.92
N ALA A 296 45.42 -34.32 2.38
CA ALA A 296 43.98 -34.05 2.47
C ALA A 296 43.43 -34.30 3.88
N VAL A 297 43.92 -35.31 4.61
CA VAL A 297 43.41 -35.67 5.94
C VAL A 297 43.72 -34.61 7.02
N VAL A 298 44.74 -33.76 6.79
CA VAL A 298 45.09 -32.63 7.66
C VAL A 298 44.54 -31.28 7.17
N TYR A 299 43.76 -31.27 6.08
CA TYR A 299 43.18 -30.06 5.52
C TYR A 299 42.06 -29.51 6.41
N ASN A 300 42.12 -28.22 6.75
CA ASN A 300 41.08 -27.58 7.55
C ASN A 300 39.91 -27.10 6.67
N ILE A 301 39.02 -28.03 6.34
CA ILE A 301 37.82 -27.82 5.51
C ILE A 301 36.89 -26.71 6.03
N THR A 302 36.93 -26.37 7.33
CA THR A 302 36.04 -25.35 7.91
C THR A 302 36.33 -23.93 7.40
N LYS A 303 37.50 -23.70 6.80
CA LYS A 303 37.87 -22.43 6.14
C LYS A 303 37.12 -22.20 4.83
N ASP A 304 36.67 -23.27 4.19
CA ASP A 304 36.03 -23.23 2.87
C ASP A 304 34.51 -23.06 3.01
N PHE A 305 33.94 -23.32 4.19
CA PHE A 305 32.50 -23.22 4.42
C PHE A 305 32.00 -21.79 4.18
N LYS A 306 30.97 -21.68 3.33
CA LYS A 306 30.25 -20.45 3.01
C LYS A 306 29.71 -19.81 4.30
N LYS A 307 29.78 -18.47 4.39
CA LYS A 307 29.22 -17.74 5.54
C LYS A 307 27.69 -17.80 5.50
N PRO A 308 27.00 -17.90 6.66
CA PRO A 308 25.54 -17.87 6.71
C PRO A 308 24.94 -16.69 5.96
N GLU A 309 23.88 -16.93 5.18
CA GLU A 309 23.26 -15.96 4.29
C GLU A 309 21.74 -15.89 4.46
N LYS A 310 21.14 -14.74 4.13
CA LYS A 310 19.68 -14.53 4.23
C LYS A 310 18.97 -14.90 2.93
N ARG A 311 17.88 -15.65 3.05
CA ARG A 311 16.99 -16.05 1.95
C ARG A 311 16.36 -14.82 1.27
N ALA A 312 15.82 -15.02 0.07
CA ALA A 312 15.00 -14.02 -0.62
C ALA A 312 13.89 -13.48 0.30
N THR A 313 13.08 -14.37 0.89
CA THR A 313 12.00 -14.08 1.85
C THR A 313 12.46 -13.38 3.13
N GLU A 314 13.75 -13.38 3.47
CA GLU A 314 14.29 -12.74 4.68
C GLU A 314 14.94 -11.38 4.42
N ARG A 315 15.38 -11.14 3.17
CA ARG A 315 15.84 -9.83 2.68
C ARG A 315 14.66 -8.99 2.19
N TYR A 316 13.69 -9.65 1.56
CA TYR A 316 12.60 -9.05 0.80
C TYR A 316 11.25 -9.67 1.21
N PRO A 317 10.80 -9.49 2.48
CA PRO A 317 9.73 -10.30 3.06
C PRO A 317 8.34 -10.01 2.49
N PHE A 318 8.01 -8.75 2.14
CA PHE A 318 6.76 -8.46 1.40
C PHE A 318 6.87 -8.80 -0.10
N LEU A 319 8.01 -8.54 -0.72
CA LEU A 319 8.19 -8.65 -2.18
C LEU A 319 8.31 -10.10 -2.66
N THR A 320 9.01 -10.97 -1.93
CA THR A 320 9.27 -12.35 -2.38
C THR A 320 7.97 -13.19 -2.45
N PRO A 321 7.08 -13.18 -1.43
CA PRO A 321 5.79 -13.84 -1.52
C PRO A 321 4.86 -13.20 -2.55
N GLU A 322 4.93 -11.88 -2.75
CA GLU A 322 4.08 -11.20 -3.74
C GLU A 322 4.42 -11.61 -5.18
N ILE A 323 5.72 -11.69 -5.52
CA ILE A 323 6.19 -12.21 -6.82
C ILE A 323 5.75 -13.67 -6.98
N GLN A 324 5.89 -14.50 -5.94
CA GLN A 324 5.45 -15.91 -5.97
C GLN A 324 3.93 -16.02 -6.18
N LEU A 325 3.12 -15.23 -5.47
CA LEU A 325 1.66 -15.21 -5.62
C LEU A 325 1.22 -14.85 -7.04
N ASN A 326 1.80 -13.78 -7.61
CA ASN A 326 1.50 -13.34 -8.97
C ASN A 326 1.94 -14.39 -10.01
N ALA A 327 3.11 -15.03 -9.83
CA ALA A 327 3.58 -16.10 -10.69
C ALA A 327 2.70 -17.36 -10.60
N VAL A 328 2.23 -17.73 -9.41
CA VAL A 328 1.28 -18.84 -9.20
C VAL A 328 -0.06 -18.55 -9.89
N GLU A 329 -0.54 -17.31 -9.91
CA GLU A 329 -1.78 -16.95 -10.62
C GLU A 329 -1.64 -17.04 -12.14
N ILE A 330 -0.51 -16.62 -12.70
CA ILE A 330 -0.19 -16.77 -14.13
C ILE A 330 -0.05 -18.25 -14.51
N LEU A 331 0.75 -19.01 -13.76
CA LEU A 331 0.96 -20.44 -14.00
C LEU A 331 -0.34 -21.25 -13.81
N ALA A 332 -1.22 -20.88 -12.88
CA ALA A 332 -2.53 -21.52 -12.71
C ALA A 332 -3.41 -21.40 -13.97
N ARG A 333 -3.41 -20.24 -14.63
CA ARG A 333 -4.14 -20.03 -15.90
C ARG A 333 -3.51 -20.84 -17.04
N ILE A 334 -2.18 -20.86 -17.14
CA ILE A 334 -1.45 -21.62 -18.17
C ILE A 334 -1.65 -23.14 -18.01
N LEU A 335 -1.61 -23.65 -16.77
CA LEU A 335 -1.89 -25.07 -16.48
C LEU A 335 -3.35 -25.45 -16.75
N ALA A 336 -4.31 -24.56 -16.51
CA ALA A 336 -5.70 -24.79 -16.87
C ALA A 336 -5.89 -24.86 -18.41
N GLU A 337 -5.31 -23.92 -19.16
CA GLU A 337 -5.37 -23.92 -20.63
C GLU A 337 -4.73 -25.19 -21.22
N LYS A 338 -3.58 -25.61 -20.67
CA LYS A 338 -2.88 -26.86 -21.03
C LYS A 338 -3.69 -28.13 -20.76
N ASP A 339 -4.53 -28.13 -19.72
CA ASP A 339 -5.50 -29.18 -19.42
C ASP A 339 -6.80 -29.09 -20.26
N GLY A 340 -6.92 -28.10 -21.15
CA GLY A 340 -8.11 -27.86 -21.99
C GLY A 340 -9.25 -27.15 -21.28
N ILE A 341 -8.97 -26.42 -20.20
CA ILE A 341 -9.93 -25.64 -19.42
C ILE A 341 -9.77 -24.16 -19.75
N ASP A 342 -10.88 -23.49 -20.09
CA ASP A 342 -10.94 -22.05 -20.27
C ASP A 342 -10.46 -21.30 -19.00
N PRO A 343 -9.39 -20.50 -19.06
CA PRO A 343 -8.87 -19.78 -17.90
C PRO A 343 -9.85 -18.81 -17.25
N ALA A 344 -10.88 -18.33 -17.95
CA ALA A 344 -11.91 -17.46 -17.38
C ALA A 344 -12.77 -18.18 -16.32
N ARG A 345 -12.88 -19.52 -16.39
CA ARG A 345 -13.58 -20.30 -15.35
C ARG A 345 -12.87 -20.27 -14.00
N LEU A 346 -11.59 -19.93 -13.94
CA LEU A 346 -10.87 -19.76 -12.68
C LEU A 346 -11.33 -18.52 -11.90
N ASP A 347 -11.96 -17.54 -12.56
CA ASP A 347 -12.51 -16.35 -11.92
C ASP A 347 -13.93 -16.60 -11.35
N GLU A 348 -14.64 -17.60 -11.88
CA GLU A 348 -15.98 -18.00 -11.41
C GLU A 348 -15.97 -19.18 -10.41
N GLU A 349 -15.05 -20.14 -10.57
CA GLU A 349 -15.04 -21.41 -9.81
C GLU A 349 -13.89 -21.46 -8.78
N SER A 350 -14.17 -21.04 -7.54
CA SER A 350 -13.17 -20.94 -6.47
C SER A 350 -12.46 -22.25 -6.09
N GLU A 351 -13.15 -23.40 -6.18
CA GLU A 351 -12.52 -24.72 -5.99
C GLU A 351 -11.55 -25.06 -7.14
N LEU A 352 -11.90 -24.68 -8.37
CA LEU A 352 -11.08 -24.90 -9.57
C LEU A 352 -9.82 -24.01 -9.53
N LEU A 353 -9.99 -22.73 -9.17
CA LEU A 353 -8.88 -21.81 -8.88
C LEU A 353 -7.97 -22.37 -7.78
N SER A 354 -8.54 -22.87 -6.69
CA SER A 354 -7.76 -23.46 -5.59
C SER A 354 -6.95 -24.67 -6.03
N LYS A 355 -7.53 -25.56 -6.85
CA LYS A 355 -6.84 -26.70 -7.47
C LYS A 355 -5.66 -26.24 -8.32
N TYR A 356 -5.88 -25.29 -9.25
CA TYR A 356 -4.82 -24.85 -10.15
C TYR A 356 -3.74 -24.01 -9.46
N LYS A 357 -4.07 -23.22 -8.43
CA LYS A 357 -3.08 -22.56 -7.57
C LYS A 357 -2.20 -23.56 -6.81
N GLN A 358 -2.76 -24.66 -6.29
CA GLN A 358 -1.95 -25.71 -5.65
C GLN A 358 -1.01 -26.43 -6.63
N LEU A 359 -1.49 -26.73 -7.84
CA LEU A 359 -0.66 -27.29 -8.90
C LEU A 359 0.46 -26.32 -9.29
N ALA A 360 0.12 -25.04 -9.52
CA ALA A 360 1.04 -23.99 -9.90
C ALA A 360 2.06 -23.61 -8.81
N SER A 361 1.74 -23.72 -7.52
CA SER A 361 2.73 -23.52 -6.44
C SER A 361 3.81 -24.59 -6.51
N ARG A 362 3.42 -25.87 -6.57
CA ARG A 362 4.37 -26.97 -6.70
C ARG A 362 5.19 -26.89 -7.99
N ASP A 363 4.54 -26.55 -9.11
CA ASP A 363 5.20 -26.36 -10.41
C ASP A 363 6.20 -25.17 -10.35
N LEU A 364 5.84 -24.08 -9.68
CA LEU A 364 6.75 -22.96 -9.41
C LEU A 364 7.92 -23.37 -8.50
N GLU A 365 7.72 -24.26 -7.53
CA GLU A 365 8.77 -24.72 -6.61
C GLU A 365 9.79 -25.67 -7.27
N THR A 366 9.39 -26.43 -8.30
CA THR A 366 10.22 -27.51 -8.88
C THR A 366 10.43 -27.47 -10.40
N GLY A 367 9.83 -26.52 -11.12
CA GLY A 367 9.90 -26.40 -12.59
C GLY A 367 11.10 -25.65 -13.17
N GLY A 368 12.05 -25.20 -12.34
CA GLY A 368 13.28 -24.52 -12.80
C GLY A 368 13.06 -23.17 -13.50
N TYR A 369 11.92 -22.52 -13.30
CA TYR A 369 11.54 -21.29 -13.98
C TYR A 369 12.43 -20.10 -13.60
N ARG A 370 12.59 -19.13 -14.51
CA ARG A 370 13.12 -17.79 -14.20
C ARG A 370 12.01 -16.75 -14.27
N ILE A 371 11.63 -16.19 -13.12
CA ILE A 371 10.53 -15.25 -12.97
C ILE A 371 11.11 -13.83 -12.87
N HIS A 372 10.87 -13.02 -13.90
CA HIS A 372 11.33 -11.64 -13.97
C HIS A 372 10.20 -10.68 -13.60
N SER A 373 10.43 -9.88 -12.56
CA SER A 373 9.48 -8.85 -12.12
C SER A 373 9.76 -7.48 -12.74
N THR A 374 8.78 -6.59 -12.67
CA THR A 374 8.87 -5.19 -13.10
C THR A 374 9.60 -4.28 -12.09
N ILE A 375 9.92 -4.82 -10.90
CA ILE A 375 10.35 -4.05 -9.73
C ILE A 375 11.82 -3.63 -9.87
N GLN A 376 12.08 -2.33 -9.85
CA GLN A 376 13.45 -1.78 -9.80
C GLN A 376 14.01 -1.97 -8.39
N LYS A 377 15.04 -2.81 -8.26
CA LYS A 377 15.68 -3.16 -6.98
C LYS A 377 16.03 -1.93 -6.13
N ASP A 378 16.82 -1.02 -6.68
CA ASP A 378 17.36 0.11 -5.89
C ASP A 378 16.28 1.13 -5.54
N LEU A 379 15.23 1.25 -6.35
CA LEU A 379 14.05 2.06 -6.05
C LEU A 379 13.21 1.43 -4.92
N TYR A 380 13.02 0.10 -4.95
CA TYR A 380 12.37 -0.64 -3.87
C TYR A 380 13.16 -0.52 -2.56
N ASP A 381 14.49 -0.71 -2.59
CA ASP A 381 15.36 -0.54 -1.42
C ASP A 381 15.23 0.90 -0.85
N ARG A 382 15.23 1.94 -1.70
CA ARG A 382 15.04 3.34 -1.30
C ARG A 382 13.66 3.60 -0.71
N PHE A 383 12.59 2.98 -1.22
CA PHE A 383 11.25 3.05 -0.65
C PHE A 383 11.21 2.45 0.77
N GLN A 384 11.85 1.30 0.97
CA GLN A 384 11.92 0.65 2.29
C GLN A 384 12.76 1.47 3.29
N GLU A 385 13.84 2.11 2.85
CA GLU A 385 14.63 3.04 3.67
C GLU A 385 13.79 4.27 4.09
N ILE A 386 13.12 4.93 3.14
CA ILE A 386 12.27 6.10 3.41
C ILE A 386 11.14 5.75 4.38
N LYS A 387 10.53 4.58 4.21
CA LYS A 387 9.50 4.03 5.10
C LYS A 387 10.06 3.79 6.51
N ASN A 388 11.22 3.14 6.66
CA ASN A 388 11.88 2.91 7.94
C ASN A 388 12.21 4.24 8.66
N ASN A 389 12.63 5.25 7.90
CA ASN A 389 13.04 6.57 8.39
C ASN A 389 11.88 7.60 8.49
N PHE A 390 10.62 7.16 8.38
CA PHE A 390 9.45 8.05 8.52
C PHE A 390 8.94 8.09 9.96
N GLU A 391 9.26 9.17 10.67
CA GLU A 391 8.90 9.36 12.08
C GLU A 391 7.41 9.73 12.32
N TYR A 392 6.70 10.28 11.33
CA TYR A 392 5.34 10.83 11.50
C TYR A 392 4.20 9.83 11.22
N TYR A 393 4.36 8.53 11.47
CA TYR A 393 3.23 7.59 11.32
C TYR A 393 2.11 7.85 12.33
N GLY A 394 2.47 8.13 13.58
CA GLY A 394 1.56 8.20 14.72
C GLY A 394 1.89 7.15 15.78
N PRO A 395 1.06 7.04 16.84
CA PRO A 395 1.29 6.10 17.92
C PRO A 395 1.06 4.65 17.47
N THR A 396 2.01 3.77 17.80
CA THR A 396 1.72 2.34 17.91
C THR A 396 0.85 2.10 19.14
N LEU A 397 -0.19 1.28 18.99
CA LEU A 397 -1.10 0.89 20.06
C LEU A 397 -0.77 -0.54 20.50
N THR A 398 -1.24 -0.94 21.68
CA THR A 398 -1.11 -2.32 22.17
C THR A 398 -2.50 -2.91 22.41
N GLU A 399 -2.68 -4.17 22.02
CA GLU A 399 -3.84 -4.99 22.33
C GLU A 399 -3.38 -6.22 23.14
N THR A 400 -4.27 -6.78 23.96
CA THR A 400 -4.06 -8.12 24.54
C THR A 400 -4.78 -9.12 23.65
N GLU A 401 -4.04 -10.06 23.07
CA GLU A 401 -4.57 -11.24 22.38
C GLU A 401 -4.29 -12.47 23.24
N VAL A 402 -5.04 -13.55 23.04
CA VAL A 402 -4.76 -14.84 23.72
C VAL A 402 -3.98 -15.71 22.75
N ASP A 403 -2.79 -16.14 23.14
CA ASP A 403 -1.95 -17.00 22.34
C ASP A 403 -2.63 -18.37 22.12
N SER A 404 -2.70 -18.80 20.86
CA SER A 404 -3.49 -19.97 20.46
C SER A 404 -2.87 -21.33 20.82
N GLU A 405 -1.57 -21.38 21.16
CA GLU A 405 -0.86 -22.61 21.52
C GLU A 405 -0.77 -22.79 23.04
N THR A 406 -0.62 -21.69 23.78
CA THR A 406 -0.39 -21.66 25.23
C THR A 406 -1.62 -21.26 26.05
N GLY A 407 -2.54 -20.47 25.47
CA GLY A 407 -3.71 -19.93 26.16
C GLY A 407 -3.42 -18.72 27.07
N GLU A 408 -2.19 -18.21 27.07
CA GLU A 408 -1.78 -17.05 27.89
C GLU A 408 -2.03 -15.72 27.16
N PRO A 409 -2.25 -14.60 27.88
CA PRO A 409 -2.42 -13.28 27.29
C PRO A 409 -1.08 -12.69 26.82
N VAL A 410 -0.98 -12.35 25.54
CA VAL A 410 0.19 -11.74 24.90
C VAL A 410 -0.10 -10.31 24.45
N GLU A 411 0.89 -9.42 24.56
CA GLU A 411 0.78 -8.05 24.04
C GLU A 411 1.07 -8.02 22.52
N LYS A 412 0.06 -7.64 21.73
CA LYS A 412 0.17 -7.43 20.29
C LYS A 412 0.30 -5.95 19.98
N LEU A 413 1.33 -5.60 19.23
CA LEU A 413 1.53 -4.24 18.72
C LEU A 413 0.62 -4.02 17.50
N ASN A 414 -0.13 -2.92 17.52
CA ASN A 414 -1.03 -2.48 16.46
C ASN A 414 -0.55 -1.08 15.97
N PRO A 415 0.45 -1.02 15.07
CA PRO A 415 0.97 0.22 14.53
C PRO A 415 0.00 0.90 13.56
N VAL A 416 0.17 2.21 13.35
CA VAL A 416 -0.35 2.85 12.12
C VAL A 416 0.40 2.24 10.95
N GLU A 417 -0.28 1.48 10.10
CA GLU A 417 0.29 0.79 8.94
C GLU A 417 0.30 1.62 7.65
N VAL A 418 1.03 1.10 6.65
CA VAL A 418 1.35 1.82 5.40
C VAL A 418 1.33 0.91 4.17
N GLY A 419 0.65 1.39 3.12
CA GLY A 419 0.68 0.80 1.79
C GLY A 419 1.11 1.86 0.78
N SER A 420 2.02 1.51 -0.15
CA SER A 420 2.43 2.40 -1.24
C SER A 420 2.67 1.63 -2.52
N VAL A 421 2.33 2.19 -3.68
CA VAL A 421 2.62 1.61 -5.01
C VAL A 421 3.05 2.73 -5.97
N ALA A 422 4.12 2.51 -6.74
CA ALA A 422 4.55 3.35 -7.84
C ALA A 422 4.46 2.59 -9.17
N VAL A 423 3.87 3.20 -10.19
CA VAL A 423 3.59 2.62 -11.51
C VAL A 423 4.06 3.55 -12.62
N GLU A 424 4.59 2.97 -13.70
CA GLU A 424 4.80 3.65 -14.99
C GLU A 424 3.50 3.71 -15.78
N ASN A 425 3.05 4.93 -16.12
CA ASN A 425 1.69 5.18 -16.60
C ASN A 425 1.40 4.54 -17.97
N GLY A 426 2.39 4.55 -18.87
CA GLY A 426 2.23 4.09 -20.24
C GLY A 426 2.16 2.57 -20.38
N SER A 427 2.78 1.84 -19.45
CA SER A 427 2.94 0.39 -19.51
C SER A 427 2.14 -0.38 -18.45
N GLY A 428 1.85 0.21 -17.29
CA GLY A 428 1.31 -0.50 -16.12
C GLY A 428 2.37 -1.15 -15.23
N ARG A 429 3.66 -1.07 -15.56
CA ARG A 429 4.74 -1.70 -14.76
C ARG A 429 4.76 -1.15 -13.33
N ILE A 430 4.62 -2.02 -12.33
CA ILE A 430 4.85 -1.65 -10.92
C ILE A 430 6.36 -1.53 -10.70
N LEU A 431 6.83 -0.33 -10.39
CA LEU A 431 8.26 -0.01 -10.30
C LEU A 431 8.82 -0.27 -8.90
N ALA A 432 8.03 0.02 -7.87
CA ALA A 432 8.32 -0.27 -6.47
C ALA A 432 7.03 -0.18 -5.62
N PHE A 433 7.04 -0.82 -4.45
CA PHE A 433 5.94 -0.75 -3.49
C PHE A 433 6.43 -0.79 -2.04
N VAL A 434 5.55 -0.43 -1.10
CA VAL A 434 5.73 -0.60 0.34
C VAL A 434 4.54 -1.38 0.86
N GLY A 435 4.79 -2.59 1.39
CA GLY A 435 3.73 -3.50 1.85
C GLY A 435 3.32 -3.38 3.32
N GLY A 436 4.08 -2.68 4.15
CA GLY A 436 3.80 -2.52 5.59
C GLY A 436 5.03 -2.02 6.35
N ARG A 437 4.85 -1.52 7.58
CA ARG A 437 5.95 -0.94 8.38
C ARG A 437 6.95 -1.98 8.83
N ASP A 438 6.49 -3.05 9.48
CA ASP A 438 7.36 -4.12 9.95
C ASP A 438 6.71 -5.49 9.80
N HIS A 439 7.28 -6.31 8.91
CA HIS A 439 6.83 -7.67 8.63
C HIS A 439 7.00 -8.62 9.84
N GLN A 440 7.77 -8.26 10.86
CA GLN A 440 7.85 -9.02 12.11
C GLN A 440 6.67 -8.72 13.06
N ILE A 441 5.88 -7.68 12.78
CA ILE A 441 4.69 -7.29 13.56
C ILE A 441 3.41 -7.62 12.78
N GLU A 442 3.35 -7.23 11.49
CA GLU A 442 2.20 -7.46 10.62
C GLU A 442 2.67 -7.88 9.22
N GLN A 443 2.15 -9.00 8.72
CA GLN A 443 2.59 -9.66 7.48
C GLN A 443 1.70 -9.32 6.28
N THR A 444 0.53 -8.74 6.52
CA THR A 444 -0.42 -8.31 5.48
C THR A 444 0.21 -7.31 4.53
N ASN A 445 0.25 -7.62 3.23
CA ASN A 445 0.73 -6.66 2.22
C ASN A 445 -0.33 -5.57 1.94
N HIS A 446 -0.17 -4.40 2.55
CA HIS A 446 -1.04 -3.24 2.39
C HIS A 446 -0.95 -2.54 1.04
N ALA A 447 0.01 -2.88 0.16
CA ALA A 447 0.07 -2.34 -1.19
C ALA A 447 -0.97 -2.99 -2.13
N THR A 448 -1.10 -4.31 -2.07
CA THR A 448 -1.80 -5.13 -3.06
C THR A 448 -3.02 -5.85 -2.46
N ASN A 449 -2.88 -6.38 -1.24
CA ASN A 449 -3.83 -7.34 -0.66
C ASN A 449 -4.78 -6.72 0.40
N ALA A 450 -4.45 -5.58 1.01
CA ALA A 450 -5.36 -4.89 1.93
C ALA A 450 -6.34 -3.95 1.20
N PHE A 451 -7.62 -4.34 1.13
CA PHE A 451 -8.68 -3.54 0.51
C PHE A 451 -9.28 -2.56 1.52
N ARG A 452 -9.05 -1.27 1.30
CA ARG A 452 -9.35 -0.17 2.24
C ARG A 452 -10.32 0.84 1.63
N GLN A 453 -11.12 1.50 2.45
CA GLN A 453 -12.12 2.45 1.95
C GLN A 453 -11.44 3.66 1.29
N VAL A 454 -11.69 3.88 -0.01
CA VAL A 454 -10.96 4.89 -0.82
C VAL A 454 -11.30 6.34 -0.45
N GLY A 455 -12.48 6.56 0.14
CA GLY A 455 -12.93 7.87 0.59
C GLY A 455 -12.93 8.93 -0.51
N SER A 456 -12.59 10.17 -0.14
CA SER A 456 -12.53 11.31 -1.09
C SER A 456 -11.50 11.20 -2.24
N SER A 457 -10.72 10.11 -2.35
CA SER A 457 -9.82 9.90 -3.50
C SER A 457 -10.60 9.55 -4.77
N VAL A 458 -11.76 8.88 -4.70
CA VAL A 458 -12.55 8.44 -5.88
C VAL A 458 -13.19 9.59 -6.68
N LYS A 459 -13.23 10.82 -6.12
CA LYS A 459 -13.97 11.95 -6.69
C LYS A 459 -13.58 12.31 -8.15
N PRO A 460 -12.32 12.27 -8.60
CA PRO A 460 -11.99 12.51 -10.00
C PRO A 460 -12.57 11.42 -10.90
N LEU A 461 -12.44 10.17 -10.47
CA LEU A 461 -12.74 8.96 -11.24
C LEU A 461 -14.25 8.69 -11.39
N LEU A 462 -15.04 8.99 -10.35
CA LEU A 462 -16.48 8.71 -10.31
C LEU A 462 -17.38 9.93 -10.49
N VAL A 463 -16.90 11.13 -10.11
CA VAL A 463 -17.77 12.33 -10.04
C VAL A 463 -17.41 13.35 -11.11
N TYR A 464 -16.17 13.83 -11.12
CA TYR A 464 -15.81 14.97 -11.98
C TYR A 464 -15.43 14.55 -13.41
N GLY A 465 -14.65 13.47 -13.59
CA GLY A 465 -14.36 12.90 -14.91
C GLY A 465 -15.62 12.46 -15.65
N PRO A 466 -16.47 11.58 -15.07
CA PRO A 466 -17.74 11.19 -15.68
C PRO A 466 -18.68 12.38 -15.98
N ALA A 467 -18.70 13.42 -15.15
CA ALA A 467 -19.51 14.62 -15.43
C ALA A 467 -18.95 15.50 -16.58
N ILE A 468 -17.66 15.41 -16.91
CA ILE A 468 -17.06 16.06 -18.09
C ILE A 468 -17.26 15.19 -19.34
N GLU A 469 -17.05 13.88 -19.21
CA GLU A 469 -17.25 12.90 -20.29
C GLU A 469 -18.70 12.88 -20.78
N PHE A 470 -19.67 12.81 -19.86
CA PHE A 470 -21.10 12.92 -20.19
C PHE A 470 -21.56 14.34 -20.54
N GLY A 471 -20.67 15.34 -20.55
CA GLY A 471 -20.98 16.69 -21.01
C GLY A 471 -21.89 17.53 -20.09
N PHE A 472 -21.79 17.35 -18.77
CA PHE A 472 -22.55 18.13 -17.78
C PHE A 472 -21.78 19.34 -17.24
N ILE A 473 -20.44 19.29 -17.20
CA ILE A 473 -19.57 20.36 -16.69
C ILE A 473 -18.26 20.49 -17.50
N GLY A 474 -17.63 21.66 -17.42
CA GLY A 474 -16.19 21.85 -17.65
C GLY A 474 -15.49 22.25 -16.34
N ALA A 475 -14.17 22.45 -16.36
CA ALA A 475 -13.36 22.66 -15.15
C ALA A 475 -13.85 23.84 -14.28
N GLY A 476 -14.31 24.92 -14.90
CA GLY A 476 -14.81 26.12 -14.21
C GLY A 476 -16.30 26.10 -13.88
N SER A 477 -17.06 25.11 -14.35
CA SER A 477 -18.52 25.12 -14.26
C SER A 477 -19.01 25.14 -12.81
N PRO A 478 -20.14 25.83 -12.54
CA PRO A 478 -20.67 25.97 -11.19
C PRO A 478 -21.30 24.67 -10.67
N VAL A 479 -20.70 24.11 -9.62
CA VAL A 479 -21.27 23.05 -8.78
C VAL A 479 -21.78 23.65 -7.46
N VAL A 480 -22.68 22.93 -6.79
CA VAL A 480 -23.53 23.49 -5.73
C VAL A 480 -23.29 22.79 -4.41
N ASP A 481 -22.53 23.46 -3.54
CA ASP A 481 -22.22 23.01 -2.20
C ASP A 481 -23.25 23.56 -1.20
N VAL A 482 -24.43 22.93 -1.16
CA VAL A 482 -25.57 23.31 -0.33
C VAL A 482 -26.15 22.08 0.36
N TRP A 483 -26.49 22.19 1.65
CA TRP A 483 -27.08 21.11 2.43
C TRP A 483 -28.36 20.56 1.80
N ALA A 484 -28.55 19.25 1.92
CA ALA A 484 -29.71 18.53 1.42
C ALA A 484 -30.13 17.45 2.43
N ASN A 485 -31.35 16.93 2.24
CA ASN A 485 -31.86 15.76 2.95
C ASN A 485 -32.25 14.71 1.90
N ILE A 486 -31.49 13.63 1.80
CA ILE A 486 -31.56 12.64 0.73
C ILE A 486 -32.06 11.33 1.35
N GLY A 487 -33.36 11.08 1.31
CA GLY A 487 -33.95 9.88 1.94
C GLY A 487 -33.72 9.77 3.45
N GLY A 488 -33.53 10.90 4.15
CA GLY A 488 -33.15 10.95 5.57
C GLY A 488 -31.65 11.18 5.80
N TRP A 489 -30.79 10.84 4.83
CA TRP A 489 -29.36 11.11 4.91
C TRP A 489 -29.06 12.60 4.72
N LYS A 490 -28.30 13.18 5.65
CA LYS A 490 -27.91 14.60 5.65
C LYS A 490 -26.40 14.70 5.47
N PRO A 491 -25.88 14.67 4.23
CA PRO A 491 -24.45 14.78 3.98
C PRO A 491 -23.89 16.10 4.51
N LYS A 492 -22.60 16.10 4.84
CA LYS A 492 -21.87 17.27 5.35
C LYS A 492 -20.48 17.36 4.73
N ASN A 493 -19.94 18.58 4.66
CA ASN A 493 -18.51 18.78 4.42
C ASN A 493 -17.69 18.34 5.63
N PHE A 494 -16.38 18.13 5.41
CA PHE A 494 -15.42 17.79 6.48
C PHE A 494 -15.52 18.76 7.68
N VAL A 495 -15.60 20.08 7.41
CA VAL A 495 -16.07 21.04 8.42
C VAL A 495 -17.60 21.02 8.42
N ALA A 496 -18.17 20.22 9.31
CA ALA A 496 -19.59 19.87 9.35
C ALA A 496 -20.57 21.06 9.41
N SER A 497 -20.12 22.21 9.91
CA SER A 497 -20.88 23.46 10.04
C SER A 497 -20.81 24.38 8.81
N ARG A 498 -20.13 23.99 7.72
CA ARG A 498 -19.94 24.83 6.52
C ARG A 498 -20.59 24.25 5.27
N GLN A 499 -21.22 25.14 4.51
CA GLN A 499 -21.61 24.97 3.11
C GLN A 499 -21.10 26.18 2.31
N TYR A 500 -20.66 25.98 1.06
CA TYR A 500 -19.95 27.01 0.30
C TYR A 500 -20.79 27.68 -0.81
N GLY A 501 -21.99 27.17 -1.09
CA GLY A 501 -22.88 27.69 -2.14
C GLY A 501 -22.37 27.35 -3.54
N ILE A 502 -22.45 28.29 -4.47
CA ILE A 502 -22.03 28.06 -5.86
C ILE A 502 -20.52 28.26 -6.04
N VAL A 503 -19.79 27.16 -6.27
CA VAL A 503 -18.32 27.11 -6.44
C VAL A 503 -17.94 26.50 -7.81
N PRO A 504 -16.76 26.77 -8.39
CA PRO A 504 -16.28 26.07 -9.58
C PRO A 504 -16.03 24.58 -9.29
N ALA A 505 -16.18 23.73 -10.30
CA ALA A 505 -15.81 22.31 -10.19
C ALA A 505 -14.33 22.13 -9.80
N ARG A 506 -13.40 22.90 -10.36
CA ARG A 506 -11.96 22.87 -9.99
C ARG A 506 -11.73 23.17 -8.50
N GLU A 507 -12.39 24.19 -7.95
CA GLU A 507 -12.29 24.55 -6.53
C GLU A 507 -12.89 23.45 -5.63
N ALA A 508 -14.06 22.92 -6.00
CA ALA A 508 -14.75 21.88 -5.25
C ALA A 508 -13.96 20.56 -5.23
N LEU A 509 -13.23 20.25 -6.31
CA LEU A 509 -12.32 19.11 -6.37
C LEU A 509 -11.04 19.37 -5.57
N ALA A 510 -10.39 20.52 -5.73
CA ALA A 510 -9.15 20.89 -5.04
C ALA A 510 -9.31 20.98 -3.52
N LYS A 511 -10.41 21.57 -3.05
CA LYS A 511 -10.82 21.63 -1.64
C LYS A 511 -11.57 20.38 -1.17
N SER A 512 -11.84 19.43 -2.07
CA SER A 512 -12.47 18.14 -1.80
C SER A 512 -13.85 18.23 -1.13
N TYR A 513 -14.67 19.21 -1.50
CA TYR A 513 -16.01 19.41 -0.92
C TYR A 513 -16.94 18.21 -1.16
N ASN A 514 -17.86 17.98 -0.22
CA ASN A 514 -18.71 16.79 -0.17
C ASN A 514 -20.09 17.07 -0.76
N LEU A 515 -20.73 18.19 -0.42
CA LEU A 515 -22.09 18.49 -0.88
C LEU A 515 -22.09 18.72 -2.40
N ALA A 516 -21.09 19.46 -2.89
CA ALA A 516 -20.82 19.60 -4.31
C ALA A 516 -20.62 18.26 -5.03
N ALA A 517 -19.82 17.34 -4.47
CA ALA A 517 -19.54 16.04 -5.09
C ALA A 517 -20.79 15.14 -5.14
N VAL A 518 -21.49 14.98 -4.01
CA VAL A 518 -22.75 14.21 -3.91
C VAL A 518 -23.78 14.71 -4.91
N ARG A 519 -23.97 16.04 -4.99
CA ARG A 519 -24.94 16.66 -5.89
C ARG A 519 -24.52 16.61 -7.36
N THR A 520 -23.22 16.59 -7.65
CA THR A 520 -22.71 16.43 -9.03
C THR A 520 -22.91 15.00 -9.51
N LEU A 521 -22.61 13.99 -8.68
CA LEU A 521 -22.91 12.58 -9.00
C LEU A 521 -24.41 12.37 -9.21
N GLY A 522 -25.24 12.94 -8.34
CA GLY A 522 -26.70 12.88 -8.46
C GLY A 522 -27.27 13.51 -9.74
N LYS A 523 -26.52 14.35 -10.46
CA LYS A 523 -26.93 14.90 -11.77
C LYS A 523 -26.61 13.98 -12.94
N ILE A 524 -25.78 12.95 -12.75
CA ILE A 524 -25.34 12.01 -13.79
C ILE A 524 -25.66 10.55 -13.48
N ALA A 525 -26.29 10.26 -12.33
CA ALA A 525 -26.56 8.89 -11.87
C ALA A 525 -27.46 8.07 -12.82
N ASP A 526 -28.21 8.71 -13.72
CA ASP A 526 -28.98 8.07 -14.80
C ASP A 526 -28.11 7.60 -15.98
N LYS A 527 -26.81 7.89 -15.97
CA LYS A 527 -25.82 7.49 -16.98
C LYS A 527 -24.90 6.35 -16.52
N ASP A 528 -25.14 5.80 -15.34
CA ASP A 528 -24.25 4.83 -14.66
C ASP A 528 -22.78 5.27 -14.63
N PRO A 529 -22.43 6.35 -13.90
CA PRO A 529 -21.04 6.74 -13.65
C PRO A 529 -20.20 5.66 -12.94
N THR A 530 -20.80 4.64 -12.32
CA THR A 530 -20.01 3.55 -11.71
C THR A 530 -19.27 2.72 -12.76
N GLN A 531 -19.78 2.62 -14.00
CA GLN A 531 -19.14 1.90 -15.12
C GLN A 531 -17.66 2.29 -15.39
N PHE A 532 -17.27 3.53 -15.07
CA PHE A 532 -15.88 3.98 -15.25
C PHE A 532 -14.95 3.32 -14.24
N LEU A 533 -15.43 3.04 -13.02
CA LEU A 533 -14.66 2.29 -12.01
C LEU A 533 -14.54 0.82 -12.42
N ASP A 534 -15.60 0.21 -12.95
CA ASP A 534 -15.55 -1.17 -13.45
C ASP A 534 -14.48 -1.31 -14.56
N LYS A 535 -14.44 -0.36 -15.52
CA LYS A 535 -13.39 -0.26 -16.56
C LYS A 535 -11.95 -0.03 -16.02
N MET A 536 -11.80 0.40 -14.78
CA MET A 536 -10.51 0.60 -14.10
C MET A 536 -10.21 -0.53 -13.10
N GLY A 537 -10.88 -1.68 -13.23
CA GLY A 537 -10.64 -2.87 -12.44
C GLY A 537 -11.19 -2.82 -11.01
N TYR A 538 -12.17 -1.97 -10.70
CA TYR A 538 -12.79 -1.92 -9.35
C TYR A 538 -13.83 -3.06 -9.15
N ASP A 539 -13.34 -4.29 -9.14
CA ASP A 539 -14.04 -5.57 -8.95
C ASP A 539 -15.03 -5.61 -7.76
N ARG A 540 -14.63 -5.11 -6.58
CA ARG A 540 -15.38 -5.34 -5.32
C ARG A 540 -16.59 -4.43 -5.11
N ILE A 541 -17.05 -3.71 -6.15
CA ILE A 541 -18.21 -2.82 -6.07
C ILE A 541 -19.51 -3.64 -5.99
N GLN A 542 -20.16 -3.61 -4.82
CA GLN A 542 -21.44 -4.26 -4.58
C GLN A 542 -22.61 -3.48 -5.22
N ASP A 543 -23.63 -4.17 -5.72
CA ASP A 543 -24.75 -3.54 -6.43
C ASP A 543 -25.48 -2.45 -5.63
N PHE A 544 -25.67 -2.67 -4.32
CA PHE A 544 -26.30 -1.68 -3.43
C PHE A 544 -25.45 -0.40 -3.23
N GLN A 545 -24.19 -0.41 -3.69
CA GLN A 545 -23.28 0.74 -3.70
C GLN A 545 -23.19 1.39 -5.10
N ARG A 546 -23.78 0.81 -6.16
CA ARG A 546 -23.77 1.39 -7.52
C ARG A 546 -24.71 2.59 -7.58
N ASN A 547 -24.26 3.70 -8.17
CA ASN A 547 -25.04 4.92 -8.44
C ASN A 547 -25.76 5.59 -7.23
N VAL A 548 -25.45 5.22 -5.99
CA VAL A 548 -26.04 5.82 -4.78
C VAL A 548 -25.40 7.18 -4.43
N PRO A 549 -26.13 8.11 -3.78
CA PRO A 549 -25.61 9.45 -3.46
C PRO A 549 -24.34 9.47 -2.59
N SER A 550 -24.16 8.45 -1.73
CA SER A 550 -22.98 8.29 -0.86
C SER A 550 -21.72 7.86 -1.62
N ALA A 551 -21.84 7.28 -2.81
CA ALA A 551 -20.72 6.83 -3.63
C ALA A 551 -19.73 7.95 -3.97
N ALA A 552 -20.21 9.19 -4.13
CA ALA A 552 -19.40 10.39 -4.34
C ALA A 552 -18.40 10.70 -3.19
N LEU A 553 -18.51 10.00 -2.06
CA LEU A 553 -17.62 10.10 -0.91
C LEU A 553 -16.68 8.88 -0.78
N GLY A 554 -16.73 7.92 -1.71
CA GLY A 554 -15.92 6.71 -1.74
C GLY A 554 -16.27 5.72 -0.64
N VAL A 555 -17.41 5.06 -0.75
CA VAL A 555 -17.84 3.97 0.15
C VAL A 555 -17.31 2.58 -0.27
N TYR A 556 -16.64 2.51 -1.41
CA TYR A 556 -15.99 1.31 -1.94
C TYR A 556 -14.62 1.09 -1.27
N SER A 557 -14.19 -0.16 -1.22
CA SER A 557 -12.82 -0.51 -0.83
C SER A 557 -12.00 -0.87 -2.07
N ALA A 558 -10.72 -0.49 -2.06
CA ALA A 558 -9.74 -0.86 -3.09
C ALA A 558 -8.37 -1.11 -2.45
N SER A 559 -7.48 -1.83 -3.13
CA SER A 559 -6.05 -1.87 -2.77
C SER A 559 -5.33 -0.59 -3.21
N VAL A 560 -4.08 -0.39 -2.77
CA VAL A 560 -3.28 0.76 -3.23
C VAL A 560 -2.91 0.61 -4.71
N GLN A 561 -2.55 -0.60 -5.15
CA GLN A 561 -2.31 -0.94 -6.55
C GLN A 561 -3.52 -0.59 -7.45
N GLN A 562 -4.71 -1.05 -7.07
CA GLN A 562 -5.96 -0.82 -7.80
C GLN A 562 -6.30 0.68 -7.89
N ASN A 563 -6.19 1.41 -6.76
CA ASN A 563 -6.41 2.85 -6.75
C ASN A 563 -5.34 3.62 -7.54
N VAL A 564 -4.10 3.12 -7.61
CA VAL A 564 -3.03 3.66 -8.47
C VAL A 564 -3.36 3.45 -9.94
N GLY A 565 -3.86 2.29 -10.37
CA GLY A 565 -4.31 2.06 -11.75
C GLY A 565 -5.42 3.03 -12.18
N GLY A 566 -6.38 3.29 -11.29
CA GLY A 566 -7.42 4.29 -11.52
C GLY A 566 -6.87 5.71 -11.72
N PHE A 567 -5.81 6.10 -11.00
CA PHE A 567 -5.16 7.40 -11.20
C PHE A 567 -4.21 7.43 -12.42
N SER A 568 -3.51 6.34 -12.70
CA SER A 568 -2.69 6.14 -13.91
C SER A 568 -3.53 6.35 -15.19
N THR A 569 -4.80 5.93 -15.17
CA THR A 569 -5.77 6.18 -16.25
C THR A 569 -5.89 7.66 -16.64
N LEU A 570 -5.90 8.58 -15.66
CA LEU A 570 -5.95 10.02 -15.93
C LEU A 570 -4.62 10.56 -16.45
N ALA A 571 -3.51 9.95 -16.03
CA ALA A 571 -2.17 10.30 -16.47
C ALA A 571 -1.92 9.87 -17.93
N ASN A 572 -2.28 8.62 -18.26
CA ASN A 572 -2.17 7.99 -19.57
C ASN A 572 -3.32 8.39 -20.53
N GLY A 573 -3.69 9.68 -20.53
CA GLY A 573 -4.64 10.24 -21.50
C GLY A 573 -6.04 9.62 -21.52
N GLY A 574 -6.49 9.00 -20.43
CA GLY A 574 -7.81 8.34 -20.32
C GLY A 574 -7.79 6.83 -20.57
N LYS A 575 -6.61 6.22 -20.77
CA LYS A 575 -6.43 4.78 -20.98
C LYS A 575 -5.99 4.08 -19.69
N TYR A 576 -6.78 3.12 -19.24
CA TYR A 576 -6.39 2.23 -18.14
C TYR A 576 -5.46 1.16 -18.69
N VAL A 577 -4.39 0.89 -17.97
CA VAL A 577 -3.56 -0.31 -18.12
C VAL A 577 -3.43 -0.90 -16.73
N GLU A 578 -3.66 -2.20 -16.59
CA GLU A 578 -3.65 -2.87 -15.29
C GLU A 578 -2.25 -2.84 -14.66
N PRO A 579 -2.10 -2.38 -13.41
CA PRO A 579 -0.80 -2.43 -12.74
C PRO A 579 -0.34 -3.86 -12.48
N TYR A 580 0.79 -4.26 -13.07
CA TYR A 580 1.31 -5.64 -13.00
C TYR A 580 2.73 -5.72 -12.44
N MET A 581 3.08 -6.89 -11.87
CA MET A 581 4.38 -7.13 -11.23
C MET A 581 5.29 -8.14 -11.95
N ILE A 582 4.75 -9.04 -12.77
CA ILE A 582 5.53 -10.06 -13.50
C ILE A 582 5.66 -9.66 -14.96
N GLU A 583 6.89 -9.38 -15.40
CA GLU A 583 7.22 -9.06 -16.79
C GLU A 583 7.16 -10.33 -17.64
N ARG A 584 7.90 -11.37 -17.24
CA ARG A 584 8.00 -12.62 -18.00
C ARG A 584 8.44 -13.79 -17.15
N ILE A 585 8.11 -14.99 -17.60
CA ILE A 585 8.56 -16.27 -17.06
C ILE A 585 9.26 -17.04 -18.18
N GLU A 586 10.48 -17.48 -17.95
CA GLU A 586 11.19 -18.47 -18.79
C GLU A 586 11.24 -19.83 -18.07
N ASP A 587 11.35 -20.93 -18.80
CA ASP A 587 11.71 -22.25 -18.25
C ASP A 587 13.23 -22.39 -18.01
N SER A 588 13.66 -23.56 -17.54
CA SER A 588 15.08 -23.84 -17.24
C SER A 588 15.98 -23.83 -18.50
N GLU A 589 15.45 -24.22 -19.66
CA GLU A 589 16.13 -24.12 -20.96
C GLU A 589 16.25 -22.67 -21.46
N GLY A 590 15.38 -21.77 -20.97
CA GLY A 590 15.29 -20.37 -21.40
C GLY A 590 14.22 -20.12 -22.46
N ASN A 591 13.28 -21.05 -22.68
CA ASN A 591 12.11 -20.80 -23.52
C ASN A 591 11.12 -19.90 -22.79
N LEU A 592 10.44 -19.01 -23.54
CA LEU A 592 9.47 -18.07 -22.98
C LEU A 592 8.13 -18.77 -22.67
N VAL A 593 7.75 -18.82 -21.40
CA VAL A 593 6.51 -19.44 -20.88
C VAL A 593 5.40 -18.40 -20.76
N TYR A 594 5.74 -17.19 -20.32
CA TYR A 594 4.83 -16.04 -20.22
C TYR A 594 5.58 -14.75 -20.49
N GLU A 595 4.91 -13.77 -21.10
CA GLU A 595 5.36 -12.38 -21.23
C GLU A 595 4.12 -11.49 -21.14
N HIS A 596 4.18 -10.44 -20.31
CA HIS A 596 3.06 -9.54 -20.10
C HIS A 596 2.76 -8.74 -21.38
N LYS A 597 1.48 -8.59 -21.68
CA LYS A 597 0.98 -7.80 -22.81
C LYS A 597 -0.05 -6.83 -22.26
N ALA A 598 0.33 -5.55 -22.22
CA ALA A 598 -0.57 -4.48 -21.83
C ALA A 598 -1.73 -4.38 -22.84
N GLU A 599 -2.97 -4.50 -22.37
CA GLU A 599 -4.19 -4.30 -23.16
C GLU A 599 -4.91 -3.02 -22.68
N PRO A 600 -4.68 -1.84 -23.30
CA PRO A 600 -5.20 -0.58 -22.77
C PRO A 600 -6.71 -0.41 -22.97
N VAL A 601 -7.45 -0.26 -21.88
CA VAL A 601 -8.90 -0.02 -21.89
C VAL A 601 -9.19 1.48 -21.99
N GLU A 602 -10.01 1.90 -22.96
CA GLU A 602 -10.41 3.30 -23.09
C GLU A 602 -11.53 3.65 -22.09
N VAL A 603 -11.15 4.41 -21.05
CA VAL A 603 -12.02 4.79 -19.93
C VAL A 603 -12.60 6.18 -20.14
N PHE A 604 -11.75 7.17 -20.41
CA PHE A 604 -12.12 8.57 -20.66
C PHE A 604 -11.57 9.04 -22.00
N SER A 605 -12.21 10.05 -22.61
CA SER A 605 -11.58 10.79 -23.70
C SER A 605 -10.33 11.53 -23.20
N PRO A 606 -9.27 11.70 -24.04
CA PRO A 606 -8.05 12.40 -23.62
C PRO A 606 -8.31 13.86 -23.25
N GLN A 607 -9.35 14.47 -23.83
CA GLN A 607 -9.81 15.81 -23.45
C GLN A 607 -10.34 15.83 -22.02
N THR A 608 -11.17 14.85 -21.62
CA THR A 608 -11.64 14.72 -20.24
C THR A 608 -10.49 14.43 -19.28
N ALA A 609 -9.60 13.48 -19.61
CA ALA A 609 -8.44 13.16 -18.79
C ALA A 609 -7.57 14.40 -18.54
N TYR A 610 -7.22 15.15 -19.59
CA TYR A 610 -6.46 16.40 -19.46
C TYR A 610 -7.19 17.47 -18.62
N ILE A 611 -8.50 17.64 -18.80
CA ILE A 611 -9.27 18.64 -18.03
C ILE A 611 -9.33 18.24 -16.54
N VAL A 612 -9.51 16.97 -16.21
CA VAL A 612 -9.46 16.48 -14.82
C VAL A 612 -8.05 16.66 -14.25
N THR A 613 -7.00 16.34 -14.99
CA THR A 613 -5.60 16.57 -14.61
C THR A 613 -5.34 18.05 -14.31
N ASP A 614 -5.85 18.98 -15.12
CA ASP A 614 -5.73 20.42 -14.86
C ASP A 614 -6.47 20.86 -13.60
N MET A 615 -7.68 20.34 -13.35
CA MET A 615 -8.41 20.56 -12.10
C MET A 615 -7.68 19.96 -10.88
N LEU A 616 -6.87 18.92 -11.08
CA LEU A 616 -6.09 18.27 -10.03
C LEU A 616 -4.74 18.93 -9.76
N ARG A 617 -4.20 19.73 -10.69
CA ARG A 617 -3.08 20.66 -10.40
C ARG A 617 -3.45 21.63 -9.28
N ASP A 618 -4.69 22.14 -9.26
CA ASP A 618 -5.17 23.07 -8.23
C ASP A 618 -5.16 22.48 -6.80
N THR A 619 -5.19 21.14 -6.66
CA THR A 619 -5.09 20.50 -5.35
C THR A 619 -3.71 20.69 -4.74
N THR A 620 -2.67 20.80 -5.58
CA THR A 620 -1.26 20.94 -5.22
C THR A 620 -0.84 22.39 -4.99
N THR A 621 -1.52 23.35 -5.64
CA THR A 621 -1.21 24.78 -5.54
C THR A 621 -2.00 25.50 -4.44
N SER A 622 -3.24 25.06 -4.20
CA SER A 622 -4.17 25.73 -3.26
C SER A 622 -5.04 24.79 -2.43
N GLY A 623 -5.02 23.50 -2.72
CA GLY A 623 -5.95 22.52 -2.16
C GLY A 623 -5.33 21.53 -1.18
N THR A 624 -5.88 20.33 -1.16
CA THR A 624 -5.61 19.27 -0.18
C THR A 624 -4.24 18.57 -0.29
N ALA A 625 -3.48 18.84 -1.36
CA ALA A 625 -2.14 18.29 -1.61
C ALA A 625 -1.02 19.36 -1.53
N THR A 626 -1.32 20.56 -1.00
CA THR A 626 -0.37 21.68 -0.93
C THR A 626 0.88 21.35 -0.10
N VAL A 627 0.75 20.57 0.99
CA VAL A 627 1.90 20.17 1.83
C VAL A 627 2.82 19.22 1.07
N MET A 628 2.27 18.22 0.38
CA MET A 628 3.03 17.34 -0.50
C MET A 628 3.84 18.17 -1.51
N ARG A 629 3.19 19.14 -2.16
CA ARG A 629 3.85 19.99 -3.17
C ARG A 629 4.96 20.89 -2.61
N GLN A 630 4.87 21.28 -1.33
CA GLN A 630 5.89 22.05 -0.62
C GLN A 630 7.09 21.21 -0.16
N ASP A 631 6.85 19.94 0.19
CA ASP A 631 7.88 18.98 0.61
C ASP A 631 8.65 18.33 -0.57
N LEU A 632 8.18 18.49 -1.83
CA LEU A 632 8.94 18.04 -3.01
C LEU A 632 10.19 18.91 -3.21
N ASN A 633 11.37 18.26 -3.26
CA ASN A 633 12.65 18.94 -3.50
C ASN A 633 12.84 19.35 -4.99
N PHE A 634 11.96 18.89 -5.87
CA PHE A 634 12.00 19.11 -7.32
C PHE A 634 10.67 19.71 -7.86
N ARG A 635 10.59 19.94 -9.19
CA ARG A 635 9.46 20.64 -9.82
C ARG A 635 8.84 19.92 -11.02
N PRO A 636 8.12 18.80 -10.78
CA PRO A 636 7.30 18.15 -11.80
C PRO A 636 6.01 18.95 -12.05
N ASP A 637 5.38 18.69 -13.19
CA ASP A 637 3.97 18.98 -13.44
C ASP A 637 3.15 17.82 -12.87
N ILE A 638 2.66 18.01 -11.64
CA ILE A 638 2.03 16.97 -10.83
C ILE A 638 0.58 17.32 -10.54
N ALA A 639 -0.31 16.39 -10.85
CA ALA A 639 -1.69 16.36 -10.40
C ALA A 639 -1.80 15.41 -9.19
N ALA A 640 -2.66 15.72 -8.22
CA ALA A 640 -2.82 14.87 -7.04
C ALA A 640 -4.23 14.93 -6.45
N LYS A 641 -4.60 13.94 -5.62
CA LYS A 641 -5.83 13.94 -4.85
C LYS A 641 -5.65 13.23 -3.50
N SER A 642 -6.06 13.88 -2.42
CA SER A 642 -6.17 13.21 -1.12
C SER A 642 -7.43 12.37 -0.99
N GLY A 643 -7.32 11.25 -0.27
CA GLY A 643 -8.45 10.52 0.30
C GLY A 643 -8.46 10.67 1.82
N THR A 644 -9.64 10.63 2.42
CA THR A 644 -9.86 10.59 3.87
C THR A 644 -11.25 9.99 4.08
N THR A 645 -11.35 9.03 5.00
CA THR A 645 -12.60 8.39 5.40
C THR A 645 -13.09 8.96 6.74
N ASN A 646 -14.26 8.50 7.22
CA ASN A 646 -14.79 8.97 8.50
C ASN A 646 -13.80 8.67 9.65
N ASP A 647 -13.74 9.59 10.61
CA ASP A 647 -12.88 9.54 11.80
C ASP A 647 -11.36 9.37 11.52
N PHE A 648 -10.94 9.55 10.27
CA PHE A 648 -9.61 9.19 9.77
C PHE A 648 -9.25 7.71 9.99
N LYS A 649 -10.15 6.77 9.67
CA LYS A 649 -9.80 5.34 9.60
C LYS A 649 -8.78 5.05 8.49
N ASP A 650 -8.85 5.81 7.41
CA ASP A 650 -7.95 5.81 6.26
C ASP A 650 -7.59 7.24 5.85
N VAL A 651 -6.34 7.45 5.45
CA VAL A 651 -5.95 8.62 4.65
C VAL A 651 -5.12 8.18 3.46
N TRP A 652 -5.35 8.85 2.32
CA TRP A 652 -4.71 8.53 1.05
C TRP A 652 -4.06 9.79 0.46
N MET A 653 -2.97 9.60 -0.28
CA MET A 653 -2.50 10.55 -1.30
C MET A 653 -2.22 9.80 -2.60
N MET A 654 -2.96 10.15 -3.64
CA MET A 654 -2.72 9.68 -5.01
C MET A 654 -2.15 10.85 -5.80
N GLY A 655 -1.10 10.64 -6.60
CA GLY A 655 -0.50 11.74 -7.35
C GLY A 655 0.41 11.25 -8.49
N TYR A 656 0.39 11.99 -9.59
CA TYR A 656 0.94 11.56 -10.85
C TYR A 656 1.46 12.72 -11.68
N ASN A 657 2.48 12.45 -12.48
CA ASN A 657 2.94 13.29 -13.58
C ASN A 657 2.72 12.53 -14.92
N PRO A 658 3.23 12.98 -16.08
CA PRO A 658 3.01 12.28 -17.34
C PRO A 658 3.48 10.82 -17.35
N ASN A 659 4.59 10.50 -16.67
CA ASN A 659 5.26 9.20 -16.79
C ASN A 659 5.00 8.24 -15.63
N VAL A 660 4.79 8.74 -14.41
CA VAL A 660 4.57 7.90 -13.23
C VAL A 660 3.38 8.32 -12.37
N THR A 661 2.74 7.33 -11.74
CA THR A 661 1.72 7.49 -10.68
C THR A 661 2.22 6.85 -9.40
N LEU A 662 2.14 7.58 -8.30
CA LEU A 662 2.36 7.11 -6.93
C LEU A 662 1.04 7.14 -6.17
N GLY A 663 0.81 6.15 -5.31
CA GLY A 663 -0.28 6.14 -4.34
C GLY A 663 0.23 5.70 -2.97
N VAL A 664 -0.22 6.37 -1.92
CA VAL A 664 0.13 6.08 -0.52
C VAL A 664 -1.13 6.06 0.35
N TRP A 665 -1.29 5.02 1.17
CA TRP A 665 -2.32 4.87 2.20
C TRP A 665 -1.67 4.81 3.60
N LEU A 666 -2.38 5.33 4.61
CA LEU A 666 -2.13 5.07 6.03
C LEU A 666 -3.44 4.75 6.76
N GLY A 667 -3.38 3.86 7.74
CA GLY A 667 -4.50 3.49 8.63
C GLY A 667 -4.07 2.56 9.76
N TYR A 668 -5.01 1.95 10.47
CA TYR A 668 -4.76 0.81 11.36
C TYR A 668 -5.45 -0.43 10.78
N ASP A 669 -5.02 -1.64 11.11
CA ASP A 669 -5.74 -2.85 10.71
C ASP A 669 -7.09 -3.00 11.41
N ASN A 670 -7.10 -2.80 12.73
CA ASN A 670 -8.31 -2.88 13.56
C ASN A 670 -9.16 -1.60 13.45
N GLN A 671 -9.70 -1.35 12.24
CA GLN A 671 -10.51 -0.17 11.92
C GLN A 671 -11.88 -0.15 12.64
N GLN A 672 -12.27 -1.21 13.35
CA GLN A 672 -13.44 -1.18 14.23
C GLN A 672 -13.14 -0.48 15.56
N LYS A 673 -11.91 -0.67 16.08
CA LYS A 673 -11.48 -0.17 17.39
C LYS A 673 -10.66 1.12 17.31
N TYR A 674 -9.93 1.35 16.22
CA TYR A 674 -8.95 2.44 16.09
C TYR A 674 -9.12 3.29 14.83
N SER A 675 -8.58 4.51 14.89
CA SER A 675 -8.48 5.47 13.79
C SER A 675 -7.35 6.45 14.03
N LEU A 676 -6.85 7.10 12.97
CA LEU A 676 -5.70 8.01 13.02
C LEU A 676 -5.98 9.33 13.78
N SER A 677 -7.25 9.59 14.13
CA SER A 677 -7.65 10.67 15.04
C SER A 677 -7.11 10.51 16.46
N ARG A 678 -6.67 9.30 16.86
CA ARG A 678 -5.92 9.06 18.10
C ARG A 678 -4.49 9.59 17.94
N MET A 679 -4.18 10.69 18.63
CA MET A 679 -2.95 11.46 18.46
C MET A 679 -2.33 11.86 19.81
N THR A 680 -1.01 11.92 19.86
CA THR A 680 -0.24 12.59 20.90
C THR A 680 -0.07 14.08 20.57
N SER A 681 0.45 14.87 21.51
CA SER A 681 0.75 16.30 21.30
C SER A 681 1.90 16.58 20.31
N ARG A 682 2.61 15.55 19.82
CA ARG A 682 3.69 15.66 18.83
C ARG A 682 3.26 15.25 17.42
N ASP A 683 2.11 14.58 17.28
CA ASP A 683 1.70 14.02 16.00
C ASP A 683 1.13 15.07 15.04
N LEU A 684 1.49 14.94 13.77
CA LEU A 684 0.87 15.71 12.70
C LEU A 684 -0.57 15.22 12.46
N GLN A 685 -1.42 16.10 11.93
CA GLN A 685 -2.76 15.73 11.43
C GLN A 685 -2.65 14.58 10.39
N PRO A 686 -3.54 13.58 10.38
CA PRO A 686 -3.36 12.38 9.55
C PRO A 686 -3.17 12.67 8.05
N SER A 687 -3.97 13.58 7.48
CA SER A 687 -3.83 14.00 6.08
C SER A 687 -2.49 14.69 5.80
N THR A 688 -1.85 15.31 6.80
CA THR A 688 -0.50 15.88 6.68
C THR A 688 0.58 14.79 6.68
N ARG A 689 0.40 13.70 7.45
CA ARG A 689 1.32 12.55 7.47
C ARG A 689 1.47 11.94 6.08
N VAL A 690 0.34 11.59 5.45
CA VAL A 690 0.35 10.99 4.10
C VAL A 690 0.84 11.95 3.02
N ASN A 691 0.57 13.26 3.13
CA ASN A 691 1.17 14.29 2.28
C ASN A 691 2.72 14.25 2.34
N LYS A 692 3.30 14.16 3.56
CA LYS A 692 4.76 14.16 3.77
C LYS A 692 5.42 12.84 3.36
N LEU A 693 4.79 11.70 3.64
CA LEU A 693 5.31 10.41 3.22
C LEU A 693 5.33 10.27 1.69
N PHE A 694 4.24 10.67 1.03
CA PHE A 694 4.20 10.76 -0.44
C PHE A 694 5.35 11.62 -0.98
N ALA A 695 5.54 12.82 -0.44
CA ALA A 695 6.59 13.71 -0.92
C ALA A 695 8.01 13.12 -0.73
N ARG A 696 8.27 12.44 0.40
CA ARG A 696 9.54 11.74 0.62
C ARG A 696 9.75 10.60 -0.38
N LEU A 697 8.75 9.73 -0.58
CA LEU A 697 8.83 8.63 -1.55
C LEU A 697 9.02 9.14 -2.99
N MET A 698 8.28 10.17 -3.38
CA MET A 698 8.41 10.81 -4.70
C MET A 698 9.77 11.49 -4.90
N ASN A 699 10.34 12.12 -3.86
CA ASN A 699 11.70 12.67 -3.89
C ASN A 699 12.74 11.54 -4.08
N GLY A 700 12.62 10.44 -3.34
CA GLY A 700 13.49 9.26 -3.50
C GLY A 700 13.36 8.58 -4.85
N MET A 701 12.16 8.59 -5.44
CA MET A 701 11.92 8.09 -6.80
C MET A 701 12.65 8.95 -7.85
N ASN A 702 12.62 10.28 -7.71
CA ASN A 702 13.36 11.19 -8.59
C ASN A 702 14.87 11.15 -8.34
N GLU A 703 15.32 10.69 -7.18
CA GLU A 703 16.73 10.55 -6.83
C GLU A 703 17.35 9.29 -7.43
N VAL A 704 16.63 8.16 -7.41
CA VAL A 704 17.11 6.87 -7.96
C VAL A 704 16.81 6.74 -9.45
N SER A 705 15.62 7.12 -9.90
CA SER A 705 15.14 6.91 -11.27
C SER A 705 14.68 8.22 -11.93
N PRO A 706 15.55 9.26 -12.01
CA PRO A 706 15.19 10.60 -12.52
C PRO A 706 14.62 10.59 -13.93
N ASP A 707 15.12 9.69 -14.80
CA ASP A 707 14.70 9.60 -16.20
C ASP A 707 13.30 8.98 -16.35
N ILE A 708 12.90 8.07 -15.43
CA ILE A 708 11.56 7.48 -15.40
C ILE A 708 10.56 8.44 -14.74
N VAL A 709 10.99 9.18 -13.71
CA VAL A 709 10.18 10.29 -13.16
C VAL A 709 10.06 11.44 -14.16
N ALA A 710 11.04 11.64 -15.04
CA ALA A 710 11.02 12.60 -16.15
C ALA A 710 10.50 14.00 -15.74
N ALA A 711 11.05 14.55 -14.64
CA ALA A 711 10.51 15.76 -13.99
C ALA A 711 10.42 17.03 -14.86
N GLY A 712 11.10 17.06 -16.01
CA GLY A 712 10.97 18.13 -17.01
C GLY A 712 9.67 18.09 -17.81
N GLU A 713 9.03 16.92 -17.94
CA GLU A 713 7.89 16.71 -18.83
C GLU A 713 6.57 17.25 -18.28
N ARG A 714 5.65 17.54 -19.20
CA ARG A 714 4.40 18.29 -18.97
C ARG A 714 3.25 17.61 -19.71
N PHE A 715 2.07 17.57 -19.12
CA PHE A 715 0.90 17.06 -19.85
C PHE A 715 0.60 17.98 -21.04
N GLN A 716 0.55 17.40 -22.24
CA GLN A 716 0.20 18.12 -23.45
C GLN A 716 -1.33 18.26 -23.55
N GLN A 717 -1.81 19.45 -23.89
CA GLN A 717 -3.24 19.67 -24.10
C GLN A 717 -3.66 19.05 -25.43
N PRO A 718 -4.57 18.06 -25.46
CA PRO A 718 -5.02 17.45 -26.71
C PRO A 718 -5.98 18.40 -27.47
N GLU A 719 -6.10 18.18 -28.77
CA GLU A 719 -7.11 18.85 -29.60
C GLU A 719 -8.52 18.63 -29.01
N GLY A 720 -9.39 19.62 -29.12
CA GLY A 720 -10.74 19.57 -28.56
C GLY A 720 -10.85 20.07 -27.11
N VAL A 721 -9.75 20.18 -26.35
CA VAL A 721 -9.79 20.98 -25.09
C VAL A 721 -9.81 22.46 -25.46
N VAL A 722 -10.88 23.17 -25.06
CA VAL A 722 -11.11 24.56 -25.46
C VAL A 722 -11.48 25.46 -24.28
N THR A 723 -10.90 26.65 -24.22
CA THR A 723 -11.34 27.70 -23.31
C THR A 723 -12.63 28.33 -23.82
N ARG A 724 -13.67 28.43 -22.97
CA ARG A 724 -14.94 29.10 -23.30
C ARG A 724 -15.43 29.97 -22.16
N SER A 725 -16.07 31.09 -22.51
CA SER A 725 -16.70 32.00 -21.55
C SER A 725 -18.10 31.52 -21.17
N PHE A 726 -18.42 31.57 -19.88
CA PHE A 726 -19.71 31.17 -19.31
C PHE A 726 -20.10 32.09 -18.15
N CYS A 727 -21.38 32.04 -17.76
CA CYS A 727 -21.85 32.70 -16.57
C CYS A 727 -21.47 31.88 -15.32
N GLY A 728 -20.60 32.43 -14.46
CA GLY A 728 -19.96 31.74 -13.34
C GLY A 728 -20.87 31.27 -12.21
N ILE A 729 -22.16 31.60 -12.26
CA ILE A 729 -23.20 31.07 -11.36
C ILE A 729 -24.09 30.01 -12.01
N SER A 730 -24.24 29.99 -13.35
CA SER A 730 -25.27 29.18 -14.04
C SER A 730 -24.72 28.11 -15.00
N GLY A 731 -23.46 28.24 -15.41
CA GLY A 731 -22.76 27.33 -16.33
C GLY A 731 -23.11 27.54 -17.81
N LEU A 732 -23.96 28.51 -18.11
CA LEU A 732 -24.52 28.76 -19.43
C LEU A 732 -23.80 29.91 -20.16
N ALA A 733 -24.11 30.12 -21.45
CA ALA A 733 -23.52 31.17 -22.28
C ALA A 733 -23.82 32.57 -21.69
N PRO A 734 -22.86 33.49 -21.57
CA PRO A 734 -23.02 34.76 -20.84
C PRO A 734 -24.21 35.61 -21.30
N SER A 735 -25.15 35.90 -20.39
CA SER A 735 -26.16 36.94 -20.60
C SER A 735 -25.58 38.34 -20.36
N LYS A 736 -26.23 39.38 -20.92
CA LYS A 736 -25.92 40.78 -20.60
C LYS A 736 -26.04 41.08 -19.10
N ALA A 737 -26.97 40.42 -18.40
CA ALA A 737 -27.13 40.57 -16.95
C ALA A 737 -25.94 39.95 -16.19
N CYS A 738 -25.49 38.77 -16.58
CA CYS A 738 -24.30 38.13 -16.00
C CYS A 738 -23.01 38.92 -16.27
N GLN A 739 -22.90 39.54 -17.45
CA GLN A 739 -21.82 40.47 -17.78
C GLN A 739 -21.85 41.73 -16.90
N ALA A 740 -23.02 42.39 -16.77
CA ALA A 740 -23.20 43.55 -15.92
C ALA A 740 -22.96 43.26 -14.42
N ALA A 741 -23.24 42.03 -13.97
CA ALA A 741 -22.97 41.57 -12.61
C ALA A 741 -21.49 41.20 -12.34
N GLY A 742 -20.62 41.24 -13.35
CA GLY A 742 -19.21 40.84 -13.22
C GLY A 742 -19.00 39.34 -12.99
N LEU A 743 -19.99 38.51 -13.38
CA LEU A 743 -20.02 37.08 -13.08
C LEU A 743 -19.51 36.19 -14.24
N VAL A 744 -19.16 36.76 -15.39
CA VAL A 744 -18.58 36.02 -16.51
C VAL A 744 -17.21 35.45 -16.12
N ARG A 745 -16.99 34.18 -16.41
CA ARG A 745 -15.72 33.46 -16.23
C ARG A 745 -15.36 32.75 -17.54
N ALA A 746 -14.11 32.34 -17.67
CA ALA A 746 -13.66 31.49 -18.76
C ALA A 746 -12.75 30.39 -18.19
N ASP A 747 -12.90 29.17 -18.69
CA ASP A 747 -12.20 27.97 -18.21
C ASP A 747 -12.24 26.88 -19.30
N LEU A 748 -11.66 25.71 -19.04
CA LEU A 748 -11.53 24.58 -19.98
C LEU A 748 -12.83 23.75 -20.09
N PHE A 749 -13.13 23.35 -21.32
CA PHE A 749 -14.26 22.52 -21.73
C PHE A 749 -13.83 21.49 -22.78
N ASN A 750 -14.49 20.33 -22.80
CA ASN A 750 -14.32 19.31 -23.86
C ASN A 750 -15.25 19.68 -25.03
N ALA A 751 -14.68 20.14 -26.16
CA ALA A 751 -15.43 20.61 -27.32
C ALA A 751 -16.35 19.55 -27.95
N HIS A 752 -16.05 18.26 -27.75
CA HIS A 752 -16.80 17.16 -28.32
C HIS A 752 -18.04 16.79 -27.48
N THR A 753 -18.02 17.04 -26.17
CA THR A 753 -19.11 16.64 -25.24
C THR A 753 -19.91 17.83 -24.74
N PHE A 754 -19.27 18.94 -24.35
CA PHE A 754 -19.97 20.10 -23.78
C PHE A 754 -19.22 21.42 -23.92
N VAL A 755 -19.90 22.40 -24.50
CA VAL A 755 -19.54 23.83 -24.42
C VAL A 755 -20.75 24.67 -24.00
N PRO A 756 -20.54 25.78 -23.26
CA PRO A 756 -21.62 26.64 -22.77
C PRO A 756 -22.27 27.42 -23.94
N ASN A 757 -23.28 26.81 -24.57
CA ASN A 757 -23.97 27.33 -25.76
C ASN A 757 -25.41 27.82 -25.50
N LYS A 758 -26.14 27.19 -24.56
CA LYS A 758 -27.48 27.61 -24.13
C LYS A 758 -27.40 28.99 -23.46
N PRO A 759 -28.30 29.96 -23.75
CA PRO A 759 -28.31 31.26 -23.09
C PRO A 759 -28.49 31.16 -21.57
N ASP A 760 -27.80 32.02 -20.82
CA ASP A 760 -27.93 32.10 -19.36
C ASP A 760 -29.33 32.52 -18.88
N ASP A 761 -29.89 31.70 -17.99
CA ASP A 761 -31.23 31.75 -17.43
C ASP A 761 -31.27 32.30 -15.98
N SER A 762 -30.11 32.64 -15.40
CA SER A 762 -30.00 32.94 -13.97
C SER A 762 -30.70 34.22 -13.52
N PHE A 763 -31.03 35.10 -14.45
CA PHE A 763 -31.58 36.43 -14.20
C PHE A 763 -33.03 36.58 -14.67
N GLY A 764 -33.91 37.01 -13.77
CA GLY A 764 -35.33 37.26 -14.06
C GLY A 764 -35.58 38.54 -14.86
N GLY A 765 -35.40 38.49 -16.18
CA GLY A 765 -35.83 39.53 -17.11
C GLY A 765 -34.83 40.66 -17.38
N THR A 766 -35.19 41.54 -18.32
CA THR A 766 -34.28 42.49 -18.99
C THR A 766 -34.01 43.80 -18.24
N SER A 767 -34.29 43.88 -16.94
CA SER A 767 -34.09 45.09 -16.12
C SER A 767 -33.47 44.76 -14.76
N GLY A 768 -32.43 45.51 -14.38
CA GLY A 768 -31.72 45.34 -13.11
C GLY A 768 -32.65 45.40 -11.89
N GLY A 769 -32.42 44.51 -10.93
CA GLY A 769 -33.32 44.26 -9.81
C GLY A 769 -33.27 45.41 -8.81
N ALA A 770 -34.40 46.09 -8.64
CA ALA A 770 -34.64 46.97 -7.50
C ALA A 770 -34.62 46.13 -6.21
N TYR A 771 -33.72 46.46 -5.29
CA TYR A 771 -33.58 45.75 -4.01
C TYR A 771 -33.46 46.72 -2.83
N VAL A 772 -33.74 46.23 -1.63
CA VAL A 772 -33.54 46.94 -0.37
C VAL A 772 -32.74 46.09 0.61
N VAL A 773 -32.21 46.72 1.66
CA VAL A 773 -31.54 46.04 2.77
C VAL A 773 -32.39 46.21 4.02
N ALA A 774 -32.81 45.12 4.64
CA ALA A 774 -33.52 45.11 5.93
C ALA A 774 -32.95 44.01 6.83
N GLY A 775 -32.74 44.31 8.12
CA GLY A 775 -32.13 43.34 9.05
C GLY A 775 -30.77 42.81 8.57
N GLY A 776 -30.01 43.63 7.83
CA GLY A 776 -28.75 43.25 7.18
C GLY A 776 -28.89 42.35 5.93
N THR A 777 -30.10 41.90 5.61
CA THR A 777 -30.42 41.01 4.48
C THR A 777 -30.90 41.80 3.26
N ARG A 778 -30.54 41.37 2.04
CA ARG A 778 -31.13 41.93 0.80
C ARG A 778 -32.47 41.26 0.49
N TYR A 779 -33.45 42.07 0.14
CA TYR A 779 -34.76 41.64 -0.35
C TYR A 779 -35.09 42.33 -1.68
N GLN A 780 -35.90 41.69 -2.51
CA GLN A 780 -36.47 42.34 -3.70
C GLN A 780 -37.39 43.48 -3.25
N ALA A 781 -37.28 44.66 -3.89
CA ALA A 781 -38.17 45.78 -3.61
C ALA A 781 -39.61 45.44 -4.05
N LEU A 782 -40.57 45.70 -3.17
CA LEU A 782 -42.00 45.59 -3.46
C LEU A 782 -42.46 46.84 -4.25
N PRO A 783 -43.59 46.78 -4.98
CA PRO A 783 -44.15 47.95 -5.65
C PRO A 783 -44.47 49.14 -4.72
N SER A 784 -44.65 48.88 -3.42
CA SER A 784 -44.88 49.90 -2.38
C SER A 784 -43.61 50.38 -1.67
N THR A 785 -42.48 49.69 -1.82
CA THR A 785 -41.24 50.01 -1.08
C THR A 785 -40.75 51.42 -1.41
N PRO A 786 -40.48 52.30 -0.40
CA PRO A 786 -40.12 53.69 -0.65
C PRO A 786 -38.85 53.84 -1.49
N LYS A 787 -38.94 54.64 -2.56
CA LYS A 787 -37.92 54.75 -3.61
C LYS A 787 -36.58 55.27 -3.08
N GLU A 788 -36.58 56.08 -2.02
CA GLU A 788 -35.38 56.57 -1.34
C GLU A 788 -34.54 55.48 -0.64
N PHE A 789 -35.09 54.29 -0.41
CA PHE A 789 -34.35 53.15 0.15
C PHE A 789 -33.99 52.08 -0.89
N VAL A 790 -34.62 52.12 -2.08
CA VAL A 790 -34.38 51.20 -3.19
C VAL A 790 -33.00 51.44 -3.81
N ARG A 791 -32.26 50.36 -4.01
CA ARG A 791 -30.96 50.32 -4.68
C ARG A 791 -31.07 49.53 -5.98
N SER A 792 -30.36 49.95 -7.02
CA SER A 792 -30.22 49.20 -8.26
C SER A 792 -29.18 48.09 -8.10
N GLY A 793 -29.53 46.85 -8.46
CA GLY A 793 -28.62 45.71 -8.50
C GLY A 793 -28.75 44.88 -9.77
N ALA A 794 -27.98 43.79 -9.85
CA ALA A 794 -28.25 42.74 -10.82
C ALA A 794 -29.68 42.19 -10.64
N ALA A 795 -30.31 41.72 -11.71
CA ALA A 795 -31.70 41.26 -11.68
C ALA A 795 -31.93 40.15 -10.64
N GLY A 796 -33.15 40.07 -10.12
CA GLY A 796 -33.51 39.01 -9.17
C GLY A 796 -33.25 37.63 -9.78
N ILE A 797 -32.65 36.73 -8.99
CA ILE A 797 -32.33 35.38 -9.46
C ILE A 797 -33.62 34.64 -9.83
N SER A 798 -33.63 33.98 -11.01
CA SER A 798 -34.83 33.31 -11.52
C SER A 798 -35.17 32.05 -10.72
N LYS A 799 -36.47 31.75 -10.53
CA LYS A 799 -36.89 30.53 -9.83
C LYS A 799 -36.40 29.28 -10.54
N SER A 800 -36.47 29.26 -11.87
CA SER A 800 -35.97 28.17 -12.72
C SER A 800 -34.48 27.89 -12.51
N PHE A 801 -33.67 28.93 -12.29
CA PHE A 801 -32.27 28.76 -11.89
C PHE A 801 -32.13 28.16 -10.50
N VAL A 802 -32.86 28.66 -9.50
CA VAL A 802 -32.81 28.12 -8.13
C VAL A 802 -33.16 26.63 -8.13
N ASP A 803 -34.25 26.27 -8.82
CA ASP A 803 -34.69 24.88 -8.99
C ASP A 803 -33.61 24.03 -9.71
N ARG A 804 -33.04 24.54 -10.81
CA ARG A 804 -31.99 23.86 -11.61
C ARG A 804 -30.65 23.68 -10.87
N MET A 805 -30.29 24.64 -10.03
CA MET A 805 -29.05 24.57 -9.24
C MET A 805 -29.21 23.69 -8.00
N LEU A 806 -30.39 23.69 -7.37
CA LEU A 806 -30.73 22.79 -6.26
C LEU A 806 -31.18 21.38 -6.70
N ALA A 807 -31.33 21.10 -8.00
CA ALA A 807 -31.53 19.73 -8.49
C ALA A 807 -30.30 18.83 -8.18
N PRO A 808 -30.49 17.51 -7.99
CA PRO A 808 -31.77 16.82 -7.83
C PRO A 808 -32.33 16.87 -6.39
N TYR A 809 -31.50 17.15 -5.38
CA TYR A 809 -31.82 16.90 -3.96
C TYR A 809 -32.48 18.06 -3.19
N GLY A 810 -32.83 19.15 -3.86
CA GLY A 810 -33.31 20.37 -3.19
C GLY A 810 -32.25 21.01 -2.28
N GLY A 811 -32.70 21.76 -1.28
CA GLY A 811 -31.88 22.50 -0.32
C GLY A 811 -32.54 23.85 0.03
N ASP A 812 -31.89 24.64 0.90
CA ASP A 812 -32.29 26.03 1.15
C ASP A 812 -31.75 26.94 0.01
N PRO A 813 -32.60 27.69 -0.73
CA PRO A 813 -32.15 28.68 -1.71
C PRO A 813 -31.19 29.74 -1.16
N ALA A 814 -31.29 30.12 0.13
CA ALA A 814 -30.33 31.04 0.74
C ALA A 814 -28.92 30.42 0.86
N GLY A 815 -28.82 29.09 0.87
CA GLY A 815 -27.55 28.36 0.84
C GLY A 815 -26.76 28.50 -0.46
N LEU A 816 -27.39 28.91 -1.58
CA LEU A 816 -26.67 29.13 -2.86
C LEU A 816 -25.66 30.29 -2.77
N PHE A 817 -25.96 31.31 -1.96
CA PHE A 817 -25.17 32.54 -1.84
C PHE A 817 -24.97 32.91 -0.36
N PRO A 818 -24.26 32.09 0.44
CA PRO A 818 -24.15 32.31 1.87
C PRO A 818 -23.30 33.55 2.18
N SER A 819 -23.53 34.18 3.33
CA SER A 819 -22.80 35.37 3.77
C SER A 819 -21.30 35.12 3.80
N GLY A 820 -20.53 35.93 3.07
CA GLY A 820 -19.08 35.76 2.90
C GLY A 820 -18.66 34.88 1.72
N SER A 821 -19.59 34.29 0.97
CA SER A 821 -19.27 33.62 -0.30
C SER A 821 -18.80 34.62 -1.37
N ARG A 822 -18.03 34.10 -2.34
CA ARG A 822 -17.48 34.83 -3.51
C ARG A 822 -18.48 35.60 -4.38
N PHE A 823 -19.79 35.43 -4.13
CA PHE A 823 -20.87 36.10 -4.85
C PHE A 823 -21.84 36.89 -3.94
N GLY A 824 -21.79 36.70 -2.62
CA GLY A 824 -22.75 37.27 -1.67
C GLY A 824 -22.77 38.80 -1.60
N SER A 825 -21.71 39.47 -2.08
CA SER A 825 -21.66 40.93 -2.22
C SER A 825 -22.44 41.47 -3.43
N ASN A 826 -22.61 40.68 -4.49
CA ASN A 826 -23.02 41.17 -5.81
C ASN A 826 -24.42 40.70 -6.24
N ILE A 827 -24.92 39.62 -5.63
CA ILE A 827 -26.21 39.02 -5.98
C ILE A 827 -27.29 39.43 -4.96
N VAL A 828 -28.49 39.70 -5.45
CA VAL A 828 -29.69 39.87 -4.61
C VAL A 828 -30.31 38.49 -4.45
N SER A 829 -30.32 37.97 -3.22
CA SER A 829 -31.02 36.72 -2.92
C SER A 829 -32.52 36.89 -3.21
N SER A 830 -33.13 35.89 -3.83
CA SER A 830 -34.55 35.88 -4.21
C SER A 830 -35.48 35.64 -3.01
N ARG A 831 -35.22 36.31 -1.87
CA ARG A 831 -36.15 36.38 -0.75
C ARG A 831 -37.26 37.35 -1.10
N SER A 832 -38.40 36.82 -1.54
CA SER A 832 -39.69 37.45 -1.30
C SER A 832 -39.92 37.53 0.21
N TYR A 833 -40.23 38.73 0.73
CA TYR A 833 -40.59 38.91 2.14
C TYR A 833 -41.91 38.16 2.45
N SER A 834 -42.00 37.50 3.60
CA SER A 834 -43.10 36.58 3.94
C SER A 834 -43.45 36.63 5.44
N GLY A 835 -44.29 37.59 5.82
CA GLY A 835 -44.53 37.98 7.22
C GLY A 835 -43.41 38.90 7.73
N ILE A 836 -43.67 39.88 8.59
CA ILE A 836 -44.78 40.02 9.55
C ILE A 836 -45.79 41.12 9.10
N ALA A 837 -46.98 41.17 9.71
CA ALA A 837 -47.96 42.25 9.50
C ALA A 837 -48.02 43.19 10.71
N GLY A 838 -47.80 44.48 10.48
CA GLY A 838 -47.93 45.58 11.46
C GLY A 838 -46.65 46.41 11.65
N ALA A 839 -46.83 47.71 11.88
CA ALA A 839 -45.77 48.73 11.97
C ALA A 839 -44.51 48.30 12.77
N PRO A 840 -43.31 48.67 12.28
CA PRO A 840 -42.06 48.36 12.96
C PRO A 840 -41.92 49.07 14.31
N VAL A 841 -41.06 48.55 15.19
CA VAL A 841 -40.80 49.14 16.51
C VAL A 841 -40.01 50.44 16.36
N ALA A 842 -40.34 51.46 17.16
CA ALA A 842 -39.69 52.77 17.13
C ALA A 842 -38.23 52.69 17.63
N PRO A 843 -37.28 53.40 17.00
CA PRO A 843 -35.90 53.51 17.51
C PRO A 843 -35.82 54.49 18.69
N GLY A 844 -34.82 54.31 19.56
CA GLY A 844 -34.46 55.32 20.55
C GLY A 844 -33.57 56.40 19.93
N ALA A 845 -33.92 57.68 20.09
CA ALA A 845 -33.14 58.81 19.60
C ALA A 845 -32.33 59.48 20.70
N ALA A 846 -31.17 60.05 20.35
CA ALA A 846 -30.26 60.75 21.24
C ALA A 846 -29.66 61.99 20.55
N HIS A 847 -29.01 62.84 21.34
CA HIS A 847 -28.28 64.02 20.85
C HIS A 847 -26.77 63.81 21.05
N SER A 848 -25.96 64.15 20.06
CA SER A 848 -24.50 64.04 20.12
C SER A 848 -23.83 65.11 19.26
N GLY A 849 -23.09 66.03 19.89
CA GLY A 849 -22.50 67.19 19.22
C GLY A 849 -23.59 68.09 18.61
N ASN A 850 -23.55 68.31 17.29
CA ASN A 850 -24.58 69.03 16.53
C ASN A 850 -25.56 68.09 15.80
N ASN A 851 -25.62 66.81 16.17
CA ASN A 851 -26.38 65.79 15.45
C ASN A 851 -27.41 65.07 16.34
N ILE A 852 -28.53 64.68 15.73
CA ILE A 852 -29.37 63.60 16.24
C ILE A 852 -28.72 62.27 15.84
N THR A 853 -28.72 61.31 16.75
CA THR A 853 -28.35 59.91 16.51
C THR A 853 -29.49 58.99 16.96
N TRP A 854 -29.55 57.74 16.50
CA TRP A 854 -30.55 56.78 16.97
C TRP A 854 -30.08 55.32 16.95
N SER A 855 -30.74 54.49 17.76
CA SER A 855 -30.53 53.03 17.78
C SER A 855 -31.11 52.37 16.53
N ASN A 856 -30.65 51.15 16.21
CA ASN A 856 -31.45 50.27 15.36
C ASN A 856 -32.85 50.06 15.97
N SER A 857 -33.85 49.90 15.12
CA SER A 857 -35.09 49.21 15.50
C SER A 857 -34.82 47.71 15.67
N PRO A 858 -35.48 47.02 16.63
CA PRO A 858 -35.42 45.56 16.73
C PRO A 858 -36.25 44.84 15.63
N SER A 859 -37.06 45.56 14.84
CA SER A 859 -37.81 44.98 13.71
C SER A 859 -36.89 44.60 12.55
N ALA A 860 -36.93 43.33 12.14
CA ALA A 860 -36.00 42.73 11.17
C ALA A 860 -36.22 43.14 9.69
N ASP A 861 -37.30 43.86 9.42
CA ASP A 861 -37.81 44.26 8.11
C ASP A 861 -37.64 45.75 7.80
N VAL A 862 -37.03 46.50 8.72
CA VAL A 862 -36.74 47.93 8.58
C VAL A 862 -35.70 48.19 7.49
N VAL A 863 -36.11 48.90 6.42
CA VAL A 863 -35.24 49.29 5.28
C VAL A 863 -34.54 50.64 5.47
N GLY A 864 -34.99 51.43 6.44
CA GLY A 864 -34.43 52.74 6.74
C GLY A 864 -35.22 53.51 7.78
N TYR A 865 -34.88 54.80 7.90
CA TYR A 865 -35.41 55.70 8.91
C TYR A 865 -35.75 57.05 8.29
N TYR A 866 -36.88 57.63 8.70
CA TYR A 866 -37.23 59.02 8.41
C TYR A 866 -36.98 59.88 9.65
N VAL A 867 -36.21 60.95 9.48
CA VAL A 867 -35.99 61.96 10.53
C VAL A 867 -36.95 63.11 10.30
N TYR A 868 -37.67 63.46 11.35
CA TYR A 868 -38.64 64.56 11.39
C TYR A 868 -38.13 65.68 12.27
N LYS A 869 -38.47 66.92 11.90
CA LYS A 869 -38.32 68.13 12.71
C LYS A 869 -39.64 68.88 12.70
N ASP A 870 -40.17 69.21 13.87
CA ASP A 870 -41.42 69.96 14.05
C ASP A 870 -42.59 69.36 13.21
N GLY A 871 -42.65 68.03 13.18
CA GLY A 871 -43.63 67.24 12.40
C GLY A 871 -43.32 67.04 10.91
N SER A 872 -42.34 67.75 10.34
CA SER A 872 -41.97 67.69 8.91
C SER A 872 -40.80 66.73 8.65
N LYS A 873 -40.88 65.87 7.62
CA LYS A 873 -39.74 65.00 7.23
C LYS A 873 -38.59 65.85 6.68
N ILE A 874 -37.42 65.78 7.31
CA ILE A 874 -36.21 66.52 6.89
C ILE A 874 -35.13 65.63 6.27
N ALA A 875 -35.09 64.34 6.60
CA ALA A 875 -34.10 63.42 6.05
C ALA A 875 -34.64 61.98 5.96
N SER A 876 -34.05 61.19 5.08
CA SER A 876 -34.26 59.74 4.96
C SER A 876 -32.91 59.04 4.96
N VAL A 877 -32.71 58.05 5.82
CA VAL A 877 -31.43 57.34 6.00
C VAL A 877 -31.66 55.84 5.89
N ALA A 878 -31.09 55.22 4.87
CA ALA A 878 -31.24 53.78 4.63
C ALA A 878 -30.60 52.92 5.74
N TYR A 879 -31.08 51.69 5.88
CA TYR A 879 -30.51 50.70 6.80
C TYR A 879 -29.00 50.50 6.54
N GLY A 880 -28.22 50.42 7.62
CA GLY A 880 -26.76 50.37 7.57
C GLY A 880 -26.07 51.71 7.25
N GLY A 881 -26.80 52.82 7.22
CA GLY A 881 -26.22 54.17 7.23
C GLY A 881 -25.62 54.55 8.59
N SER A 882 -25.07 55.76 8.70
CA SER A 882 -24.42 56.28 9.92
C SER A 882 -25.35 56.60 11.09
N TYR A 883 -26.66 56.33 10.95
CA TYR A 883 -27.75 56.63 11.91
C TYR A 883 -27.59 57.96 12.66
N SER A 884 -27.24 58.98 11.89
CA SER A 884 -27.02 60.33 12.37
C SER A 884 -27.39 61.36 11.30
N VAL A 885 -28.02 62.45 11.72
CA VAL A 885 -28.37 63.60 10.88
C VAL A 885 -28.07 64.88 11.65
N SER A 886 -27.49 65.87 10.97
CA SER A 886 -27.16 67.15 11.61
C SER A 886 -28.41 67.98 11.91
N ALA A 887 -28.41 68.58 13.09
CA ALA A 887 -29.53 69.25 13.72
C ALA A 887 -29.13 70.61 14.30
N SER A 888 -28.33 71.36 13.54
CA SER A 888 -27.84 72.70 13.88
C SER A 888 -28.91 73.80 13.94
N ALA A 889 -30.20 73.46 13.82
CA ALA A 889 -31.31 74.40 13.76
C ALA A 889 -32.33 74.10 14.88
N PRO A 890 -32.76 75.09 15.69
CA PRO A 890 -33.65 74.86 16.83
C PRO A 890 -34.99 74.23 16.43
N GLY A 891 -35.52 73.30 17.23
CA GLY A 891 -36.80 72.62 17.04
C GLY A 891 -36.89 71.25 17.72
N ALA A 892 -38.03 70.57 17.52
CA ALA A 892 -38.33 69.25 18.08
C ALA A 892 -38.10 68.14 17.05
N TYR A 893 -37.09 67.31 17.28
CA TYR A 893 -36.66 66.22 16.40
C TYR A 893 -37.19 64.86 16.86
N SER A 894 -37.56 64.00 15.91
CA SER A 894 -37.89 62.59 16.17
C SER A 894 -37.56 61.71 14.96
N VAL A 895 -37.44 60.40 15.19
CA VAL A 895 -37.09 59.42 14.15
C VAL A 895 -38.19 58.34 14.08
N ARG A 896 -38.54 57.92 12.87
CA ARG A 896 -39.43 56.76 12.62
C ARG A 896 -38.68 55.72 11.80
N ALA A 897 -38.76 54.46 12.19
CA ALA A 897 -38.33 53.34 11.35
C ALA A 897 -39.35 53.11 10.23
N VAL A 898 -38.87 52.64 9.07
CA VAL A 898 -39.65 52.37 7.87
C VAL A 898 -39.42 50.92 7.45
N ASP A 899 -40.48 50.13 7.31
CA ASP A 899 -40.39 48.73 6.88
C ASP A 899 -40.25 48.60 5.34
N ILE A 900 -40.10 47.36 4.87
CA ILE A 900 -40.04 47.01 3.45
C ILE A 900 -41.34 47.32 2.67
N THR A 901 -42.49 47.37 3.34
CA THR A 901 -43.78 47.69 2.70
C THR A 901 -44.00 49.19 2.53
N GLY A 902 -43.36 50.01 3.38
CA GLY A 902 -43.55 51.46 3.51
C GLY A 902 -44.26 51.89 4.81
N GLU A 903 -44.61 50.96 5.70
CA GLU A 903 -45.24 51.24 6.99
C GLU A 903 -44.24 51.88 7.97
N LEU A 904 -44.74 52.74 8.85
CA LEU A 904 -43.93 53.60 9.73
C LEU A 904 -44.18 53.29 11.21
N SER A 905 -43.09 53.13 11.97
CA SER A 905 -43.13 52.98 13.42
C SER A 905 -43.85 54.14 14.12
N GLY A 906 -44.16 53.99 15.41
CA GLY A 906 -44.33 55.16 16.28
C GLY A 906 -43.09 56.10 16.22
N PRO A 907 -43.22 57.38 16.57
CA PRO A 907 -42.05 58.26 16.71
C PRO A 907 -41.15 57.77 17.85
N SER A 908 -39.85 58.01 17.72
CA SER A 908 -38.90 57.96 18.83
C SER A 908 -39.32 58.91 19.96
N ASN A 909 -38.62 58.82 21.10
CA ASN A 909 -38.54 59.94 22.03
C ASN A 909 -38.11 61.23 21.29
N VAL A 910 -38.67 62.36 21.69
CA VAL A 910 -38.44 63.66 21.05
C VAL A 910 -37.20 64.31 21.66
N ILE A 911 -36.27 64.76 20.81
CA ILE A 911 -35.12 65.57 21.19
C ILE A 911 -35.44 67.02 20.84
N LYS A 912 -35.42 67.92 21.83
CA LYS A 912 -35.50 69.37 21.58
C LYS A 912 -34.10 69.96 21.50
N ILE A 913 -33.92 70.90 20.58
CA ILE A 913 -32.75 71.76 20.47
C ILE A 913 -33.27 73.20 20.51
N ASP A 914 -32.83 73.98 21.50
CA ASP A 914 -33.32 75.33 21.74
C ASP A 914 -32.52 76.37 20.92
N ALA A 915 -33.04 77.60 20.84
CA ALA A 915 -32.42 78.68 20.09
C ALA A 915 -31.27 79.35 20.88
N PRO A 916 -30.10 79.60 20.27
CA PRO A 916 -29.05 80.37 20.92
C PRO A 916 -29.52 81.84 21.09
N GLU A 917 -29.31 82.40 22.27
CA GLU A 917 -29.73 83.77 22.59
C GLU A 917 -28.94 84.82 21.78
N PRO A 918 -29.55 85.97 21.41
CA PRO A 918 -28.87 87.00 20.64
C PRO A 918 -27.79 87.73 21.45
N LYS A 919 -26.70 88.13 20.78
CA LYS A 919 -25.74 89.11 21.32
C LYS A 919 -26.04 90.50 20.74
N GLU A 920 -25.92 91.52 21.57
CA GLU A 920 -26.18 92.92 21.18
C GLU A 920 -25.03 93.53 20.36
N GLU A 921 -25.38 94.45 19.44
CA GLU A 921 -24.43 95.27 18.66
C GLU A 921 -24.39 96.73 19.16
N PRO A 922 -23.21 97.36 19.31
CA PRO A 922 -23.08 98.80 19.49
C PRO A 922 -22.92 99.54 18.15
N LYS A 923 -23.72 100.59 17.93
CA LYS A 923 -23.38 101.74 17.05
C LYS A 923 -22.34 102.59 17.80
N ASP A 924 -21.40 103.32 17.23
CA ASP A 924 -21.16 103.93 15.89
C ASP A 924 -19.60 104.16 15.79
N LYS A 925 -18.89 104.72 14.79
CA LYS A 925 -19.23 105.51 13.58
C LYS A 925 -18.13 105.39 12.49
N LYS A 926 -18.28 106.19 11.42
CA LYS A 926 -17.36 106.46 10.29
C LYS A 926 -16.36 107.61 10.60
N PRO A 927 -15.38 107.94 9.70
CA PRO A 927 -14.54 107.09 8.82
C PRO A 927 -13.05 107.56 8.70
N GLN A 928 -12.15 106.75 8.10
CA GLN A 928 -11.17 107.23 7.09
C GLN A 928 -10.39 106.08 6.40
N GLU A 929 -9.56 106.42 5.40
CA GLU A 929 -8.89 105.51 4.47
C GLU A 929 -7.37 105.35 4.71
N ASN A 930 -6.75 104.40 3.98
CA ASN A 930 -5.33 104.31 3.60
C ASN A 930 -4.26 103.81 4.61
N LYS A 931 -3.81 102.56 4.35
CA LYS A 931 -2.42 102.12 4.08
C LYS A 931 -1.22 103.00 4.54
N PRO A 932 -0.04 102.36 4.83
CA PRO A 932 0.19 101.10 5.55
C PRO A 932 1.47 101.12 6.45
N SER A 933 1.78 99.98 7.11
CA SER A 933 3.10 99.62 7.70
C SER A 933 3.60 100.41 8.93
N GLY A 934 4.46 99.77 9.74
CA GLY A 934 5.10 100.38 10.91
C GLY A 934 5.36 99.36 12.03
N SER A 935 6.62 98.98 12.24
CA SER A 935 7.11 98.13 13.33
C SER A 935 7.65 98.97 14.50
N GLY A 936 7.74 98.41 15.71
CA GLY A 936 8.78 98.82 16.67
C GLY A 936 8.33 99.12 18.10
N ASP A 937 8.48 98.09 18.94
CA ASP A 937 8.86 98.04 20.37
C ASP A 937 9.09 99.31 21.25
N ASP A 938 8.84 99.04 22.55
CA ASP A 938 9.69 99.39 23.71
C ASP A 938 9.49 100.63 24.63
N LYS A 939 8.90 100.30 25.80
CA LYS A 939 9.45 100.46 27.18
C LYS A 939 9.49 101.84 27.91
N LYS A 940 8.63 101.89 28.94
CA LYS A 940 8.92 102.27 30.37
C LYS A 940 9.22 103.76 30.68
N PRO A 941 9.32 104.20 31.97
CA PRO A 941 9.45 103.44 33.23
C PRO A 941 8.52 103.80 34.44
N ALA A 942 8.48 102.89 35.42
CA ALA A 942 8.53 103.08 36.90
C ALA A 942 7.49 103.99 37.65
N ASP A 943 7.17 103.80 38.95
CA ASP A 943 7.59 102.76 39.91
C ASP A 943 6.54 102.44 41.01
N LYS A 944 6.77 101.28 41.67
CA LYS A 944 6.40 100.75 43.02
C LYS A 944 5.54 101.59 44.02
N LYS A 945 4.85 100.98 45.00
CA LYS A 945 5.11 99.79 45.87
C LYS A 945 3.82 98.97 46.11
N GLU A 946 3.68 97.87 46.88
CA GLU A 946 4.37 96.61 47.34
C GLU A 946 3.37 96.01 48.39
N GLU A 947 3.30 94.75 48.86
CA GLU A 947 3.81 93.38 48.62
C GLU A 947 2.82 92.43 49.39
N ASN A 948 2.81 91.09 49.43
CA ASN A 948 3.59 89.95 48.91
C ASN A 948 2.64 88.72 48.83
N LYS A 949 2.69 87.83 47.82
CA LYS A 949 3.44 86.55 47.69
C LYS A 949 3.05 85.38 48.63
N PRO A 950 3.39 84.11 48.28
CA PRO A 950 4.11 83.59 47.07
C PRO A 950 3.13 82.99 46.03
N GLU A 951 3.41 82.86 44.71
CA GLU A 951 4.56 82.27 43.96
C GLU A 951 4.65 80.72 44.06
N LYS A 952 4.96 79.95 43.00
CA LYS A 952 5.46 80.31 41.65
C LYS A 952 5.06 79.33 40.51
N ASP A 953 5.52 79.64 39.30
CA ASP A 953 5.16 79.05 38.00
C ASP A 953 6.41 78.65 37.16
N LYS A 954 6.22 77.77 36.15
CA LYS A 954 7.07 77.39 34.98
C LYS A 954 8.59 77.65 34.93
N THR A 955 9.34 76.64 34.46
CA THR A 955 10.53 76.68 33.54
C THR A 955 10.98 75.25 33.18
N ASP A 956 11.69 74.90 32.09
CA ASP A 956 11.89 75.48 30.74
C ASP A 956 12.68 74.46 29.84
N LYS A 957 12.63 74.61 28.51
CA LYS A 957 13.58 74.17 27.45
C LYS A 957 14.13 72.71 27.27
N ASN A 958 14.28 72.40 25.97
CA ASN A 958 15.38 71.71 25.25
C ASN A 958 15.53 70.16 25.12
N GLN A 959 15.47 69.75 23.84
CA GLN A 959 16.40 68.88 23.06
C GLN A 959 16.75 67.43 23.45
N ASP A 960 16.64 66.59 22.40
CA ASP A 960 17.56 65.53 21.95
C ASP A 960 18.06 64.42 22.90
N GLY A 961 17.88 63.16 22.45
CA GLY A 961 18.96 62.17 22.54
C GLY A 961 18.63 60.82 23.21
N ASN A 962 18.58 59.78 22.36
CA ASN A 962 19.05 58.40 22.62
C ASN A 962 18.73 57.65 23.95
N LYS A 963 17.91 56.60 23.79
CA LYS A 963 18.29 55.17 23.96
C LYS A 963 18.63 54.56 25.35
N ASP A 964 18.06 53.35 25.49
CA ASP A 964 18.55 52.14 26.15
C ASP A 964 18.48 51.97 27.69
N ASP A 965 17.53 51.10 28.07
CA ASP A 965 17.63 49.97 29.02
C ASP A 965 17.58 50.09 30.57
N SER A 966 17.05 49.00 31.14
CA SER A 966 17.23 48.43 32.50
C SER A 966 16.44 48.98 33.72
N LYS A 967 15.25 48.38 33.92
CA LYS A 967 14.90 47.42 35.01
C LYS A 967 14.67 47.81 36.50
N ASP A 968 13.65 47.10 37.01
CA ASP A 968 13.45 46.46 38.33
C ASP A 968 12.94 47.23 39.58
N ASP A 969 12.19 46.47 40.41
CA ASP A 969 11.64 46.66 41.77
C ASP A 969 10.69 47.84 42.13
N GLY A 970 9.65 47.67 42.97
CA GLY A 970 9.02 46.44 43.49
C GLY A 970 8.12 46.59 44.76
N ASN A 971 7.25 45.58 44.98
CA ASN A 971 6.86 44.97 46.29
C ASN A 971 5.70 45.50 47.20
N ASN A 972 4.94 44.54 47.79
CA ASN A 972 4.05 44.53 49.01
C ASN A 972 2.86 45.52 49.22
N GLY A 973 1.81 45.20 50.02
CA GLY A 973 1.42 43.93 50.70
C GLY A 973 0.35 44.07 51.84
N ASN A 974 -0.24 42.94 52.31
CA ASN A 974 -1.06 42.71 53.54
C ASN A 974 -2.50 43.32 53.65
N ASP A 975 -3.50 42.84 54.45
CA ASP A 975 -3.64 41.71 55.41
C ASP A 975 -5.13 41.36 55.79
N LYS A 976 -5.43 40.08 56.17
CA LYS A 976 -6.40 39.55 57.22
C LYS A 976 -7.93 39.89 57.25
N ASN A 977 -8.89 39.13 57.84
CA ASN A 977 -9.04 37.69 58.26
C ASN A 977 -10.49 37.34 58.79
N ASN A 978 -10.85 36.03 58.92
CA ASN A 978 -12.01 35.38 59.64
C ASN A 978 -13.48 35.64 59.15
N GLY A 979 -14.49 34.76 59.37
CA GLY A 979 -14.55 33.38 59.92
C GLY A 979 -16.00 32.83 60.17
N GLU A 980 -16.15 31.49 60.33
CA GLU A 980 -17.36 30.68 60.78
C GLU A 980 -18.62 30.59 59.87
N GLY A 981 -19.41 29.49 59.81
CA GLY A 981 -19.23 28.13 60.37
C GLY A 981 -20.36 27.08 60.12
N ASN A 982 -19.97 25.88 59.65
CA ASN A 982 -20.47 24.48 59.85
C ASN A 982 -21.91 23.95 59.56
N GLY A 983 -21.98 22.69 59.11
CA GLY A 983 -23.19 21.81 59.08
C GLY A 983 -23.00 20.49 58.29
N ASN A 984 -23.13 19.30 58.95
CA ASN A 984 -22.88 17.96 58.37
C ASN A 984 -24.16 17.15 58.06
N ASN A 985 -24.11 16.21 57.09
CA ASN A 985 -24.14 14.74 57.34
C ASN A 985 -24.22 13.86 56.05
N ASP A 986 -23.25 12.96 55.90
CA ASP A 986 -23.27 11.51 55.59
C ASP A 986 -24.28 10.78 54.68
N ASN A 987 -23.72 9.71 54.07
CA ASN A 987 -24.29 8.40 53.63
C ASN A 987 -24.95 8.25 52.25
N GLY A 988 -24.62 7.11 51.60
CA GLY A 988 -25.52 6.42 50.65
C GLY A 988 -24.89 5.78 49.41
N GLU A 989 -24.24 4.62 49.55
CA GLU A 989 -24.13 3.64 48.45
C GLU A 989 -25.41 2.77 48.44
N ASP A 990 -25.92 2.39 47.26
CA ASP A 990 -26.29 0.99 46.97
C ASP A 990 -26.42 0.74 45.45
N SER A 991 -26.61 -0.52 45.11
CA SER A 991 -26.54 -1.21 43.82
C SER A 991 -27.92 -1.50 43.21
N GLY A 992 -27.95 -2.09 42.01
CA GLY A 992 -29.20 -2.55 41.37
C GLY A 992 -28.98 -3.14 39.98
N ASP A 993 -29.04 -4.47 39.87
CA ASP A 993 -28.91 -5.23 38.62
C ASP A 993 -30.19 -5.25 37.75
N GLY A 994 -29.99 -5.52 36.45
CA GLY A 994 -30.78 -6.56 35.77
C GLY A 994 -31.89 -6.16 34.79
N ALA A 995 -31.55 -6.08 33.50
CA ALA A 995 -32.38 -6.53 32.37
C ALA A 995 -31.55 -6.59 31.07
#